data_AF-A0A1M2V5I4-F1
#
_entry.id   AF-A0A1M2V5I4-F1
#
_cell.length_a   1.000
_cell.length_b   1.000
_cell.length_c   1.000
_cell.angle_alpha   90.00
_cell.angle_beta   90.00
_cell.angle_gamma   90.00
#
_symmetry.space_group_name_H-M   'P 1'
#
loop_
_entity.id
_entity.type
_entity.pdbx_description
1 polymer ?
#
loop_
_entity_poly.entity_id
_entity_poly.type
_entity_poly.pdbx_seq_one_letter_code
_entity_poly.pdbx_strand_id
1 'polypeptide(L)'
;MLTRLPAGALKNVAALTSARSSVANGARTVPRVRFASTSSSASAAFESFATSRAALASATALTVGSIAWYANLYGTLPFIGEVHANSPAEEGLHPPHYPWSHSGLLDSFDHASIRRGYQVYREVCAACHSLDRIAWRNLVGVSHTVDEVKALAEEVEYQDGPDDNGEMFMRPGKLSDYMPPPYPNEEAARAGNGGALPPDLSLIVKARHGAADYIFALLTGYRDPPAGFEIREGMNYNPYFPGNAISMARVLFDGLVEYEDGTPATTSQMAKDVVTFLNWAAEPEHDERKKAGLKAVILFSALTAISLYVKRFKWSAIKSRKIHILLVTHNVDDLLSGLDDLTTAHLAFPLDLTYCNVVRKLASETEVCDSVLRDLLHHSSRQPCREWVARCLGQMTDSNRADAQAELKQVIAESYGNKTLWTTDWDGLQLKSLMPKPTPVVSSHSNLKRKAHDSQPPSSKKTKKSSVSKHSAAHALDPDDAAALNRRAARFQREHDIERQKSSRPFGTHPSSSLHSPYANSQLFNKTRSGTPAAYDADNPDADPNVPNWDRFTIVGTSQEIFKDYLRLTSEPKPEQIRPYHVLQDTLNQLKKRWREKATYNWICSQFKSLRQDLTVQRIKNEFTVTVYEIHARMALEVGDMVEYNQCQAMLRNLYELGIPGKVEEFTAYRILMLLHGRNRSDLNLYVGQLTDRQKADPAVRHALSVQRAIAMGNYHALFDLYMGAPNMGAYIMDHFIDRERIRALMVMTKAYRTVPLPFIQNELAFESTAAAREFLVEHRVGFFQNPNAKDEEAVFDCKPASALLAQIYEEKYRKVQIKGAV
;
A
#
# COMPACT_ATOMS: atom_id res chain seq x y z
N MET A 1 -8.87 56.33 7.28
CA MET A 1 -8.08 57.35 8.03
C MET A 1 -8.18 57.04 9.52
N LEU A 2 -7.05 57.13 10.23
CA LEU A 2 -6.87 57.48 11.66
C LEU A 2 -7.98 57.16 12.69
N THR A 3 -7.73 56.11 13.48
CA THR A 3 -7.78 56.05 14.96
C THR A 3 -8.50 57.17 15.77
N ARG A 4 -9.33 56.77 16.76
CA ARG A 4 -9.21 57.19 18.19
C ARG A 4 -10.17 56.41 19.13
N LEU A 5 -9.66 56.08 20.32
CA LEU A 5 -10.37 55.51 21.50
C LEU A 5 -11.13 56.62 22.27
N PRO A 6 -12.02 56.32 23.23
CA PRO A 6 -11.58 56.04 24.61
C PRO A 6 -12.39 54.95 25.38
N ALA A 7 -11.87 54.54 26.53
CA ALA A 7 -12.47 53.58 27.48
C ALA A 7 -13.01 54.28 28.74
N GLY A 8 -13.84 53.59 29.55
CA GLY A 8 -14.14 54.05 30.91
C GLY A 8 -15.29 53.38 31.67
N ALA A 9 -15.00 52.32 32.44
CA ALA A 9 -15.71 51.86 33.67
C ALA A 9 -14.96 50.62 34.22
N LEU A 10 -13.96 50.68 35.11
CA LEU A 10 -13.91 51.15 36.50
C LEU A 10 -14.94 50.53 37.45
N LYS A 11 -14.50 49.51 38.23
CA LYS A 11 -14.40 49.50 39.72
C LYS A 11 -13.90 48.09 40.17
N ASN A 12 -12.76 47.95 40.85
CA ASN A 12 -12.45 48.24 42.28
C ASN A 12 -12.92 47.10 43.23
N VAL A 13 -12.18 46.63 44.25
CA VAL A 13 -10.92 47.14 44.86
C VAL A 13 -10.23 46.11 45.81
N ALA A 14 -8.95 46.35 46.14
CA ALA A 14 -8.14 45.88 47.32
C ALA A 14 -7.80 44.38 47.48
N ALA A 15 -6.66 44.00 48.12
CA ALA A 15 -5.40 44.67 48.49
C ALA A 15 -4.34 43.54 48.75
N LEU A 16 -3.02 43.61 48.48
CA LEU A 16 -1.95 44.63 48.56
C LEU A 16 -1.18 44.64 49.92
N THR A 17 0.11 45.02 49.88
CA THR A 17 1.13 45.14 50.97
C THR A 17 1.92 43.86 51.31
N SER A 18 3.22 43.89 51.66
CA SER A 18 4.29 44.89 51.43
C SER A 18 5.69 44.23 51.57
N ALA A 19 6.75 44.92 51.13
CA ALA A 19 8.13 44.46 51.15
C ALA A 19 8.89 44.83 52.45
N ARG A 20 10.04 44.17 52.71
CA ARG A 20 11.29 44.82 53.16
C ARG A 20 12.52 43.89 53.08
N SER A 21 13.69 44.51 53.07
CA SER A 21 15.02 43.93 52.79
C SER A 21 16.01 44.16 53.93
N SER A 22 17.02 43.28 54.10
CA SER A 22 18.45 43.67 54.24
C SER A 22 19.42 42.53 54.65
N VAL A 23 20.54 42.44 53.93
CA VAL A 23 21.96 42.30 54.36
C VAL A 23 22.46 41.06 55.16
N ALA A 24 23.30 40.29 54.45
CA ALA A 24 24.58 39.63 54.80
C ALA A 24 24.97 39.29 56.27
N ASN A 25 25.45 38.05 56.47
CA ASN A 25 26.90 37.74 56.51
C ASN A 25 27.15 36.22 56.44
N GLY A 26 28.39 35.76 56.20
CA GLY A 26 28.71 34.32 56.09
C GLY A 26 29.88 33.87 56.97
N ALA A 27 30.03 32.55 57.19
CA ALA A 27 31.29 31.88 57.51
C ALA A 27 31.13 30.35 57.69
N ARG A 28 32.05 29.60 57.05
CA ARG A 28 32.60 28.25 57.34
C ARG A 28 32.24 27.58 58.70
N THR A 29 32.03 26.24 58.71
CA THR A 29 33.07 25.21 59.03
C THR A 29 32.55 23.75 59.17
N VAL A 30 33.14 22.81 58.40
CA VAL A 30 33.46 21.36 58.63
C VAL A 30 32.43 20.35 59.22
N PRO A 31 32.61 19.00 59.04
CA PRO A 31 31.48 18.07 58.89
C PRO A 31 31.41 16.91 59.92
N ARG A 32 30.23 16.26 60.05
CA ARG A 32 30.18 14.83 60.42
C ARG A 32 28.94 14.07 59.93
N VAL A 33 29.24 12.91 59.36
CA VAL A 33 28.40 11.81 58.88
C VAL A 33 27.30 11.36 59.88
N ARG A 34 26.03 11.19 59.43
CA ARG A 34 25.36 9.87 59.36
C ARG A 34 23.95 9.90 58.71
N PHE A 35 23.69 8.79 58.03
CA PHE A 35 22.48 8.33 57.35
C PHE A 35 21.12 8.77 57.94
N ALA A 36 20.22 9.19 57.05
CA ALA A 36 18.77 9.11 57.26
C ALA A 36 18.09 8.63 55.96
N SER A 37 17.22 7.63 56.09
CA SER A 37 16.40 7.10 55.00
C SER A 37 15.18 7.98 54.73
N THR A 38 14.92 8.34 53.48
CA THR A 38 13.68 9.01 53.06
C THR A 38 12.98 8.23 51.96
N SER A 39 11.86 7.61 52.33
CA SER A 39 10.81 7.20 51.40
C SER A 39 10.11 8.45 50.85
N SER A 40 10.01 8.60 49.53
CA SER A 40 9.18 9.63 48.89
C SER A 40 8.12 8.99 47.98
N SER A 41 6.87 9.37 48.20
CA SER A 41 5.69 8.77 47.57
C SER A 41 5.46 9.34 46.17
N ALA A 42 5.71 8.53 45.13
CA ALA A 42 5.52 8.95 43.73
C ALA A 42 4.05 9.13 43.29
N SER A 43 3.07 8.83 44.14
CA SER A 43 1.64 8.89 43.81
C SER A 43 1.08 10.30 43.67
N ALA A 44 1.55 11.27 44.47
CA ALA A 44 1.00 12.63 44.49
C ALA A 44 1.31 13.46 43.23
N ALA A 45 2.36 13.11 42.49
CA ALA A 45 2.77 13.88 41.30
C ALA A 45 1.88 13.63 40.07
N PHE A 46 1.20 12.48 40.00
CA PHE A 46 0.46 12.07 38.80
C PHE A 46 -0.94 12.72 38.71
N GLU A 47 -1.63 12.91 39.85
CA GLU A 47 -2.97 13.52 39.88
C GLU A 47 -2.95 15.02 39.50
N SER A 48 -1.86 15.72 39.83
CA SER A 48 -1.64 17.13 39.47
C SER A 48 -1.44 17.34 37.95
N PHE A 49 -0.82 16.37 37.25
CA PHE A 49 -0.57 16.47 35.82
C PHE A 49 -1.84 16.24 34.98
N ALA A 50 -2.70 15.31 35.41
CA ALA A 50 -3.91 14.92 34.67
C ALA A 50 -5.03 15.98 34.68
N THR A 51 -4.98 16.96 35.60
CA THR A 51 -6.05 17.96 35.82
C THR A 51 -5.69 19.37 35.36
N SER A 52 -4.47 19.60 34.88
CA SER A 52 -4.00 20.93 34.49
C SER A 52 -4.44 21.33 33.07
N ARG A 53 -5.03 22.54 32.93
CA ARG A 53 -5.34 23.15 31.62
C ARG A 53 -4.10 23.29 30.72
N ALA A 54 -2.90 23.32 31.30
CA ALA A 54 -1.64 23.35 30.56
C ALA A 54 -1.32 22.01 29.85
N ALA A 55 -1.74 20.87 30.42
CA ALA A 55 -1.57 19.56 29.78
C ALA A 55 -2.49 19.40 28.57
N LEU A 56 -3.72 19.91 28.64
CA LEU A 56 -4.64 19.96 27.50
C LEU A 56 -4.08 20.87 26.38
N ALA A 57 -3.60 22.06 26.74
CA ALA A 57 -3.03 23.01 25.78
C ALA A 57 -1.76 22.47 25.09
N SER A 58 -0.86 21.80 25.83
CA SER A 58 0.36 21.23 25.26
C SER A 58 0.11 19.99 24.40
N ALA A 59 -0.85 19.13 24.77
CA ALA A 59 -1.30 18.02 23.92
C ALA A 59 -1.87 18.54 22.59
N THR A 60 -2.77 19.54 22.64
CA THR A 60 -3.35 20.15 21.44
C THR A 60 -2.29 20.80 20.55
N ALA A 61 -1.36 21.56 21.14
CA ALA A 61 -0.25 22.20 20.41
C ALA A 61 0.67 21.17 19.74
N LEU A 62 0.98 20.04 20.40
CA LEU A 62 1.75 18.95 19.81
C LEU A 62 1.01 18.27 18.67
N THR A 63 -0.30 18.04 18.77
CA THR A 63 -1.08 17.47 17.66
C THR A 63 -1.16 18.42 16.46
N VAL A 64 -1.45 19.70 16.67
CA VAL A 64 -1.51 20.71 15.60
C VAL A 64 -0.13 20.89 14.94
N GLY A 65 0.93 21.00 15.74
CA GLY A 65 2.31 21.10 15.24
C GLY A 65 2.75 19.85 14.46
N SER A 66 2.35 18.67 14.90
CA SER A 66 2.66 17.41 14.20
C SER A 66 1.91 17.30 12.87
N ILE A 67 0.64 17.71 12.82
CA ILE A 67 -0.16 17.73 11.57
C ILE A 67 0.44 18.74 10.58
N ALA A 68 0.77 19.94 11.03
CA ALA A 68 1.39 20.97 10.19
C ALA A 68 2.78 20.56 9.68
N TRP A 69 3.61 19.94 10.52
CA TRP A 69 4.92 19.43 10.13
C TRP A 69 4.83 18.28 9.13
N TYR A 70 3.89 17.35 9.34
CA TYR A 70 3.67 16.21 8.43
C TYR A 70 3.14 16.67 7.06
N ALA A 71 2.18 17.61 7.03
CA ALA A 71 1.66 18.18 5.79
C ALA A 71 2.75 18.94 5.00
N ASN A 72 3.65 19.66 5.68
CA ASN A 72 4.78 20.34 5.06
C ASN A 72 5.83 19.35 4.48
N LEU A 73 6.00 18.17 5.08
CA LEU A 73 7.02 17.20 4.68
C LEU A 73 6.54 16.20 3.61
N TYR A 74 5.24 15.89 3.57
CA TYR A 74 4.68 14.83 2.72
C TYR A 74 3.54 15.29 1.78
N GLY A 75 3.15 16.56 1.82
CA GLY A 75 2.03 17.09 1.04
C GLY A 75 0.67 16.95 1.74
N THR A 76 -0.39 17.35 1.05
CA THR A 76 -1.75 17.45 1.57
C THR A 76 -2.31 16.11 2.08
N LEU A 77 -2.87 16.13 3.29
CA LEU A 77 -3.57 14.98 3.86
C LEU A 77 -4.96 14.84 3.21
N PRO A 78 -5.45 13.63 2.90
CA PRO A 78 -6.70 13.40 2.17
C PRO A 78 -8.00 13.74 2.95
N PHE A 79 -7.88 14.47 4.05
CA PHE A 79 -8.96 14.96 4.90
C PHE A 79 -8.90 16.49 5.13
N ILE A 80 -7.94 17.18 4.50
CA ILE A 80 -7.82 18.64 4.50
C ILE A 80 -7.92 19.07 3.02
N GLY A 81 -9.01 19.74 2.66
CA GLY A 81 -9.28 20.15 1.28
C GLY A 81 -8.22 21.11 0.72
N GLU A 82 -7.97 21.00 -0.57
CA GLU A 82 -7.05 21.88 -1.29
C GLU A 82 -7.63 23.28 -1.44
N VAL A 83 -7.03 24.27 -0.77
CA VAL A 83 -7.37 25.68 -0.97
C VAL A 83 -6.80 26.14 -2.31
N HIS A 84 -7.61 25.97 -3.37
CA HIS A 84 -7.36 26.57 -4.66
C HIS A 84 -7.58 28.09 -4.57
N ALA A 85 -6.78 28.87 -5.29
CA ALA A 85 -6.99 30.31 -5.44
C ALA A 85 -8.08 30.58 -6.49
N ASN A 86 -9.28 30.04 -6.28
CA ASN A 86 -10.47 30.36 -7.07
C ASN A 86 -11.00 31.74 -6.65
N SER A 87 -11.66 32.44 -7.56
CA SER A 87 -12.42 33.63 -7.14
C SER A 87 -13.67 33.21 -6.35
N PRO A 88 -14.14 34.00 -5.36
CA PRO A 88 -15.39 33.71 -4.65
C PRO A 88 -16.63 33.63 -5.55
N ALA A 89 -16.52 34.08 -6.81
CA ALA A 89 -17.58 33.95 -7.82
C ALA A 89 -17.58 32.58 -8.51
N GLU A 90 -16.43 31.91 -8.63
CA GLU A 90 -16.31 30.58 -9.24
C GLU A 90 -16.67 29.47 -8.23
N GLU A 91 -16.23 29.61 -6.98
CA GLU A 91 -16.52 28.63 -5.91
C GLU A 91 -17.94 28.78 -5.34
N GLY A 92 -18.53 29.99 -5.45
CA GLY A 92 -19.77 30.36 -4.80
C GLY A 92 -19.58 30.80 -3.35
N LEU A 93 -20.54 31.53 -2.81
CA LEU A 93 -20.56 31.92 -1.40
C LEU A 93 -20.74 30.67 -0.53
N HIS A 94 -19.86 30.46 0.46
CA HIS A 94 -20.06 29.36 1.41
C HIS A 94 -21.37 29.55 2.19
N PRO A 95 -22.20 28.49 2.35
CA PRO A 95 -23.40 28.56 3.16
C PRO A 95 -23.03 28.75 4.65
N PRO A 96 -23.79 29.56 5.41
CA PRO A 96 -23.62 29.63 6.85
C PRO A 96 -24.13 28.33 7.50
N HIS A 97 -23.55 27.94 8.63
CA HIS A 97 -23.97 26.76 9.38
C HIS A 97 -25.31 27.00 10.10
N TYR A 98 -26.39 26.36 9.65
CA TYR A 98 -27.70 26.46 10.28
C TYR A 98 -27.84 25.43 11.43
N PRO A 99 -28.48 25.78 12.55
CA PRO A 99 -28.69 24.85 13.66
C PRO A 99 -29.88 23.91 13.37
N TRP A 100 -29.64 22.85 12.60
CA TRP A 100 -30.66 21.83 12.32
C TRP A 100 -31.02 21.03 13.58
N SER A 101 -32.27 20.59 13.67
CA SER A 101 -32.76 19.75 14.78
C SER A 101 -32.00 18.43 14.93
N HIS A 102 -31.36 17.97 13.85
CA HIS A 102 -30.64 16.71 13.73
C HIS A 102 -29.10 16.88 13.69
N SER A 103 -28.57 18.08 13.96
CA SER A 103 -27.11 18.34 13.89
C SER A 103 -26.30 17.68 15.02
N GLY A 104 -26.86 17.48 16.21
CA GLY A 104 -26.11 16.90 17.34
C GLY A 104 -25.87 15.40 17.21
N LEU A 105 -24.93 14.88 18.00
CA LEU A 105 -24.48 13.48 17.91
C LEU A 105 -25.56 12.45 18.24
N LEU A 106 -26.56 12.83 19.04
CA LEU A 106 -27.66 11.97 19.49
C LEU A 106 -29.04 12.40 18.98
N ASP A 107 -29.12 13.54 18.30
CA ASP A 107 -30.40 14.10 17.86
C ASP A 107 -30.91 13.37 16.62
N SER A 108 -32.17 12.94 16.64
CA SER A 108 -32.82 12.32 15.48
C SER A 108 -33.33 13.36 14.49
N PHE A 109 -33.82 12.92 13.34
CA PHE A 109 -34.67 13.76 12.50
C PHE A 109 -35.96 14.19 13.22
N ASP A 110 -36.53 15.30 12.72
CA ASP A 110 -37.88 15.74 13.02
C ASP A 110 -38.83 15.14 11.97
N HIS A 111 -39.54 14.07 12.35
CA HIS A 111 -40.41 13.33 11.43
C HIS A 111 -41.62 14.14 10.94
N ALA A 112 -42.08 15.14 11.71
CA ALA A 112 -43.13 16.06 11.25
C ALA A 112 -42.60 17.00 10.17
N SER A 113 -41.34 17.46 10.30
CA SER A 113 -40.63 18.20 9.25
C SER A 113 -40.35 17.33 8.01
N ILE A 114 -40.05 16.02 8.17
CA ILE A 114 -39.98 15.08 7.02
C ILE A 114 -41.33 14.97 6.31
N ARG A 115 -42.45 14.82 7.04
CA ARG A 115 -43.80 14.74 6.43
C ARG A 115 -44.12 16.00 5.62
N ARG A 116 -43.96 17.18 6.23
CA ARG A 116 -44.18 18.47 5.56
C ARG A 116 -43.20 18.70 4.40
N GLY A 117 -41.97 18.21 4.51
CA GLY A 117 -40.98 18.27 3.44
C GLY A 117 -41.31 17.38 2.25
N TYR A 118 -41.90 16.21 2.48
CA TYR A 118 -42.44 15.36 1.41
C TYR A 118 -43.59 16.06 0.68
N GLN A 119 -44.49 16.74 1.40
CA GLN A 119 -45.57 17.53 0.78
C GLN A 119 -45.01 18.61 -0.16
N VAL A 120 -44.03 19.40 0.30
CA VAL A 120 -43.33 20.40 -0.55
C VAL A 120 -42.62 19.74 -1.73
N TYR A 121 -41.98 18.59 -1.54
CA TYR A 121 -41.38 17.85 -2.66
C TYR A 121 -42.44 17.46 -3.70
N ARG A 122 -43.57 16.87 -3.29
CA ARG A 122 -44.65 16.41 -4.17
C ARG A 122 -45.28 17.58 -4.95
N GLU A 123 -45.57 18.69 -4.27
CA GLU A 123 -46.34 19.80 -4.83
C GLU A 123 -45.48 20.81 -5.61
N VAL A 124 -44.16 20.89 -5.33
CA VAL A 124 -43.25 21.87 -5.96
C VAL A 124 -42.12 21.23 -6.78
N CYS A 125 -41.45 20.21 -6.24
CA CYS A 125 -40.22 19.69 -6.83
C CYS A 125 -40.44 18.54 -7.81
N ALA A 126 -41.41 17.66 -7.56
CA ALA A 126 -41.65 16.43 -8.30
C ALA A 126 -42.04 16.65 -9.77
N ALA A 127 -42.41 17.87 -10.16
CA ALA A 127 -42.66 18.24 -11.56
C ALA A 127 -41.38 18.30 -12.43
N CYS A 128 -40.20 18.52 -11.82
CA CYS A 128 -38.93 18.64 -12.54
C CYS A 128 -37.81 17.74 -12.00
N HIS A 129 -37.89 17.30 -10.74
CA HIS A 129 -36.86 16.49 -10.09
C HIS A 129 -37.32 15.06 -9.81
N SER A 130 -36.48 14.08 -10.18
CA SER A 130 -36.69 12.69 -9.78
C SER A 130 -36.20 12.42 -8.34
N LEU A 131 -36.67 11.30 -7.77
CA LEU A 131 -36.25 10.76 -6.48
C LEU A 131 -36.05 9.23 -6.59
N ASP A 132 -35.30 8.83 -7.62
CA ASP A 132 -35.26 7.47 -8.18
C ASP A 132 -34.84 6.36 -7.20
N ARG A 133 -34.19 6.71 -6.07
CA ARG A 133 -33.75 5.73 -5.06
C ARG A 133 -34.69 5.55 -3.89
N ILE A 134 -35.77 6.34 -3.81
CA ILE A 134 -36.80 6.25 -2.75
C ILE A 134 -38.01 5.52 -3.30
N ALA A 135 -38.44 4.49 -2.57
CA ALA A 135 -39.67 3.77 -2.85
C ALA A 135 -40.75 4.11 -1.82
N TRP A 136 -42.02 3.89 -2.19
CA TRP A 136 -43.17 4.20 -1.35
C TRP A 136 -43.04 3.59 0.05
N ARG A 137 -42.67 2.30 0.15
CA ARG A 137 -42.37 1.59 1.42
C ARG A 137 -41.40 2.32 2.36
N ASN A 138 -40.53 3.20 1.88
CA ASN A 138 -39.58 3.92 2.74
C ASN A 138 -40.27 4.99 3.61
N LEU A 139 -41.39 5.57 3.17
CA LEU A 139 -42.15 6.56 3.94
C LEU A 139 -42.94 5.93 5.11
N VAL A 140 -43.26 4.64 4.98
CA VAL A 140 -44.09 3.88 5.92
C VAL A 140 -43.42 3.80 7.29
N GLY A 141 -44.09 4.33 8.32
CA GLY A 141 -43.55 4.36 9.69
C GLY A 141 -42.43 5.37 9.91
N VAL A 142 -42.08 6.17 8.89
CA VAL A 142 -41.22 7.35 9.02
C VAL A 142 -42.10 8.60 9.11
N SER A 143 -42.79 8.95 8.02
CA SER A 143 -43.55 10.20 7.90
C SER A 143 -45.05 9.99 7.66
N HIS A 144 -45.43 8.78 7.23
CA HIS A 144 -46.78 8.41 6.85
C HIS A 144 -47.14 7.01 7.35
N THR A 145 -48.44 6.74 7.51
CA THR A 145 -48.94 5.39 7.82
C THR A 145 -48.96 4.47 6.59
N VAL A 146 -49.16 3.16 6.79
CA VAL A 146 -49.23 2.19 5.68
C VAL A 146 -50.33 2.56 4.69
N ASP A 147 -51.51 2.94 5.21
CA ASP A 147 -52.70 3.21 4.40
C ASP A 147 -52.58 4.55 3.65
N GLU A 148 -52.00 5.57 4.27
CA GLU A 148 -51.66 6.84 3.59
C GLU A 148 -50.70 6.61 2.42
N VAL A 149 -49.57 5.93 2.65
CA VAL A 149 -48.59 5.67 1.57
C VAL A 149 -49.18 4.80 0.48
N LYS A 150 -50.08 3.87 0.83
CA LYS A 150 -50.78 3.05 -0.16
C LYS A 150 -51.69 3.91 -1.03
N ALA A 151 -52.49 4.80 -0.44
CA ALA A 151 -53.32 5.74 -1.21
C ALA A 151 -52.47 6.65 -2.11
N LEU A 152 -51.37 7.20 -1.59
CA LEU A 152 -50.42 8.01 -2.36
C LEU A 152 -49.75 7.25 -3.53
N ALA A 153 -49.51 5.95 -3.38
CA ALA A 153 -48.98 5.12 -4.46
C ALA A 153 -50.06 4.79 -5.51
N GLU A 154 -51.31 4.59 -5.09
CA GLU A 154 -52.45 4.32 -5.98
C GLU A 154 -52.86 5.54 -6.82
N GLU A 155 -52.47 6.77 -6.43
CA GLU A 155 -52.57 8.00 -7.24
C GLU A 155 -51.72 7.99 -8.53
N VAL A 156 -50.71 7.11 -8.62
CA VAL A 156 -49.71 7.09 -9.70
C VAL A 156 -49.80 5.81 -10.52
N GLU A 157 -49.79 5.93 -11.85
CA GLU A 157 -49.74 4.78 -12.76
C GLU A 157 -48.30 4.34 -13.07
N TYR A 158 -48.08 3.03 -13.09
CA TYR A 158 -46.80 2.38 -13.41
C TYR A 158 -46.98 1.34 -14.51
N GLN A 159 -46.00 1.25 -15.40
CA GLN A 159 -45.94 0.19 -16.40
C GLN A 159 -45.58 -1.15 -15.73
N ASP A 160 -46.35 -2.19 -16.04
CA ASP A 160 -46.13 -3.59 -15.61
C ASP A 160 -46.45 -4.54 -16.79
N GLY A 161 -46.17 -5.83 -16.61
CA GLY A 161 -46.35 -6.87 -17.61
C GLY A 161 -45.04 -7.46 -18.16
N PRO A 162 -45.07 -8.14 -19.31
CA PRO A 162 -46.22 -8.25 -20.22
C PRO A 162 -47.39 -9.07 -19.66
N ASP A 163 -48.58 -8.87 -20.24
CA ASP A 163 -49.77 -9.70 -20.03
C ASP A 163 -49.72 -11.02 -20.83
N ASP A 164 -50.80 -11.80 -20.78
CA ASP A 164 -50.94 -13.07 -21.51
C ASP A 164 -50.87 -12.92 -23.06
N ASN A 165 -51.05 -11.69 -23.58
CA ASN A 165 -50.93 -11.37 -25.00
C ASN A 165 -49.52 -10.87 -25.39
N GLY A 166 -48.65 -10.60 -24.42
CA GLY A 166 -47.32 -10.03 -24.64
C GLY A 166 -47.27 -8.49 -24.57
N GLU A 167 -48.35 -7.82 -24.15
CA GLU A 167 -48.46 -6.37 -24.12
C GLU A 167 -48.16 -5.80 -22.72
N MET A 168 -47.48 -4.65 -22.65
CA MET A 168 -47.22 -3.94 -21.38
C MET A 168 -48.42 -3.05 -21.03
N PHE A 169 -48.89 -3.12 -19.79
CA PHE A 169 -50.07 -2.37 -19.33
C PHE A 169 -49.72 -1.40 -18.20
N MET A 170 -50.59 -0.42 -17.94
CA MET A 170 -50.47 0.47 -16.79
C MET A 170 -51.30 -0.06 -15.62
N ARG A 171 -50.77 0.06 -14.41
CA ARG A 171 -51.47 -0.28 -13.16
C ARG A 171 -51.28 0.83 -12.10
N PRO A 172 -52.17 0.94 -11.10
CA PRO A 172 -51.89 1.75 -9.92
C PRO A 172 -50.62 1.29 -9.21
N GLY A 173 -49.93 2.24 -8.58
CA GLY A 173 -48.73 2.00 -7.80
C GLY A 173 -48.97 1.17 -6.56
N LYS A 174 -47.93 0.48 -6.11
CA LYS A 174 -47.91 -0.32 -4.87
C LYS A 174 -46.69 0.05 -4.04
N LEU A 175 -46.71 -0.29 -2.75
CA LEU A 175 -45.64 0.06 -1.79
C LEU A 175 -44.21 -0.35 -2.23
N SER A 176 -44.07 -1.35 -3.12
CA SER A 176 -42.77 -1.78 -3.64
C SER A 176 -42.19 -0.86 -4.73
N ASP A 177 -42.98 0.03 -5.33
CA ASP A 177 -42.55 0.84 -6.46
C ASP A 177 -41.75 2.06 -6.01
N TYR A 178 -40.90 2.55 -6.91
CA TYR A 178 -40.09 3.76 -6.73
C TYR A 178 -40.90 5.00 -7.09
N MET A 179 -40.57 6.18 -6.54
CA MET A 179 -41.25 7.42 -6.92
C MET A 179 -41.15 7.66 -8.44
N PRO A 180 -42.22 8.14 -9.09
CA PRO A 180 -42.24 8.30 -10.54
C PRO A 180 -41.24 9.39 -10.98
N PRO A 181 -40.46 9.16 -12.06
CA PRO A 181 -39.62 10.20 -12.63
C PRO A 181 -40.50 11.21 -13.42
N PRO A 182 -40.24 12.53 -13.35
CA PRO A 182 -40.98 13.55 -14.09
C PRO A 182 -40.78 13.49 -15.60
N TYR A 183 -39.68 12.88 -16.06
CA TYR A 183 -39.30 12.79 -17.46
C TYR A 183 -38.91 11.35 -17.81
N PRO A 184 -39.22 10.86 -19.02
CA PRO A 184 -38.89 9.50 -19.43
C PRO A 184 -37.40 9.28 -19.70
N ASN A 185 -36.64 10.35 -19.99
CA ASN A 185 -35.20 10.30 -20.27
C ASN A 185 -34.53 11.66 -20.05
N GLU A 186 -33.19 11.68 -20.13
CA GLU A 186 -32.36 12.87 -19.91
C GLU A 186 -32.63 13.96 -20.98
N GLU A 187 -32.86 13.55 -22.23
CA GLU A 187 -33.10 14.43 -23.35
C GLU A 187 -34.41 15.21 -23.20
N ALA A 188 -35.49 14.55 -22.76
CA ALA A 188 -36.75 15.19 -22.43
C ALA A 188 -36.61 16.18 -21.25
N ALA A 189 -35.87 15.80 -20.21
CA ALA A 189 -35.59 16.66 -19.07
C ALA A 189 -34.83 17.93 -19.50
N ARG A 190 -33.81 17.79 -20.36
CA ARG A 190 -33.06 18.93 -20.93
C ARG A 190 -33.93 19.79 -21.85
N ALA A 191 -34.75 19.19 -22.70
CA ALA A 191 -35.65 19.93 -23.59
C ALA A 191 -36.67 20.77 -22.79
N GLY A 192 -37.22 20.22 -21.70
CA GLY A 192 -38.15 20.93 -20.82
C GLY A 192 -37.52 22.06 -20.00
N ASN A 193 -36.21 22.03 -19.75
CA ASN A 193 -35.52 22.94 -18.83
C ASN A 193 -34.40 23.77 -19.51
N GLY A 194 -34.59 24.18 -20.77
CA GLY A 194 -33.68 25.10 -21.46
C GLY A 194 -32.26 24.54 -21.71
N GLY A 195 -32.14 23.22 -21.85
CA GLY A 195 -30.88 22.49 -22.01
C GLY A 195 -30.21 22.04 -20.71
N ALA A 196 -30.64 22.58 -19.57
CA ALA A 196 -30.18 22.16 -18.25
C ALA A 196 -30.87 20.85 -17.83
N LEU A 197 -30.16 19.98 -17.11
CA LEU A 197 -30.70 18.76 -16.52
C LEU A 197 -30.96 18.99 -15.02
N PRO A 198 -32.22 18.92 -14.54
CA PRO A 198 -32.49 18.83 -13.12
C PRO A 198 -31.86 17.54 -12.54
N PRO A 199 -31.00 17.62 -11.50
CA PRO A 199 -30.45 16.43 -10.88
C PRO A 199 -31.50 15.66 -10.06
N ASP A 200 -31.39 14.33 -10.03
CA ASP A 200 -32.04 13.47 -9.04
C ASP A 200 -31.72 13.95 -7.62
N LEU A 201 -32.77 14.11 -6.81
CA LEU A 201 -32.64 14.65 -5.46
C LEU A 201 -32.32 13.58 -4.40
N SER A 202 -32.37 12.28 -4.74
CA SER A 202 -32.25 11.17 -3.77
C SER A 202 -31.02 11.24 -2.88
N LEU A 203 -29.89 11.76 -3.41
CA LEU A 203 -28.62 11.87 -2.70
C LEU A 203 -28.06 13.30 -2.69
N ILE A 204 -28.84 14.32 -3.09
CA ILE A 204 -28.33 15.66 -3.38
C ILE A 204 -27.66 16.33 -2.17
N VAL A 205 -28.18 16.07 -0.96
CA VAL A 205 -27.64 16.57 0.31
C VAL A 205 -26.25 15.99 0.61
N LYS A 206 -25.95 14.76 0.15
CA LYS A 206 -24.60 14.15 0.29
C LYS A 206 -23.70 14.43 -0.90
N ALA A 207 -24.29 14.74 -2.06
CA ALA A 207 -23.58 15.04 -3.30
C ALA A 207 -23.11 16.50 -3.42
N ARG A 208 -23.23 17.33 -2.36
CA ARG A 208 -22.83 18.74 -2.34
C ARG A 208 -22.10 19.10 -1.04
N HIS A 209 -21.06 19.92 -1.15
CA HIS A 209 -20.39 20.51 0.01
C HIS A 209 -21.35 21.44 0.76
N GLY A 210 -21.27 21.48 2.09
CA GLY A 210 -22.24 22.18 2.94
C GLY A 210 -23.57 21.44 3.15
N ALA A 211 -23.83 20.33 2.43
CA ALA A 211 -24.97 19.45 2.64
C ALA A 211 -26.32 20.19 2.81
N ALA A 212 -27.00 20.01 3.95
CA ALA A 212 -28.29 20.63 4.24
C ALA A 212 -28.21 22.17 4.24
N ASP A 213 -27.12 22.74 4.78
CA ASP A 213 -26.89 24.19 4.80
C ASP A 213 -26.82 24.75 3.38
N TYR A 214 -26.16 24.04 2.47
CA TYR A 214 -26.06 24.44 1.06
C TYR A 214 -27.41 24.46 0.37
N ILE A 215 -28.24 23.41 0.50
CA ILE A 215 -29.54 23.36 -0.18
C ILE A 215 -30.50 24.42 0.39
N PHE A 216 -30.48 24.66 1.71
CA PHE A 216 -31.28 25.71 2.33
C PHE A 216 -30.86 27.11 1.89
N ALA A 217 -29.55 27.39 1.90
CA ALA A 217 -28.99 28.65 1.43
C ALA A 217 -29.28 28.87 -0.07
N LEU A 218 -29.21 27.81 -0.89
CA LEU A 218 -29.54 27.86 -2.31
C LEU A 218 -31.03 28.23 -2.51
N LEU A 219 -31.96 27.51 -1.87
CA LEU A 219 -33.40 27.76 -2.03
C LEU A 219 -33.83 29.16 -1.54
N THR A 220 -33.20 29.68 -0.47
CA THR A 220 -33.53 30.99 0.11
C THR A 220 -32.65 32.16 -0.38
N GLY A 221 -31.60 31.88 -1.15
CA GLY A 221 -30.56 32.86 -1.54
C GLY A 221 -30.79 33.64 -2.83
N TYR A 222 -31.89 33.39 -3.55
CA TYR A 222 -32.22 34.09 -4.79
C TYR A 222 -32.37 35.60 -4.59
N ARG A 223 -31.64 36.38 -5.40
CA ARG A 223 -31.62 37.84 -5.38
C ARG A 223 -31.26 38.40 -6.76
N ASP A 224 -31.44 39.70 -6.96
CA ASP A 224 -31.02 40.38 -8.19
C ASP A 224 -29.49 40.35 -8.35
N PRO A 225 -28.97 40.32 -9.60
CA PRO A 225 -27.53 40.35 -9.84
C PRO A 225 -26.91 41.66 -9.33
N PRO A 226 -25.69 41.61 -8.73
CA PRO A 226 -24.96 42.81 -8.36
C PRO A 226 -24.56 43.61 -9.61
N ALA A 227 -24.41 44.92 -9.45
CA ALA A 227 -24.03 45.81 -10.54
C ALA A 227 -22.74 45.34 -11.25
N GLY A 228 -22.82 45.11 -12.57
CA GLY A 228 -21.73 44.61 -13.39
C GLY A 228 -21.71 43.09 -13.62
N PHE A 229 -22.67 42.32 -13.10
CA PHE A 229 -22.81 40.90 -13.40
C PHE A 229 -23.88 40.65 -14.47
N GLU A 230 -23.44 40.32 -15.69
CA GLU A 230 -24.34 39.97 -16.80
C GLU A 230 -24.72 38.48 -16.74
N ILE A 231 -26.01 38.19 -16.59
CA ILE A 231 -26.55 36.83 -16.63
C ILE A 231 -26.94 36.47 -18.07
N ARG A 232 -26.72 35.23 -18.48
CA ARG A 232 -27.23 34.72 -19.77
C ARG A 232 -28.75 34.58 -19.72
N GLU A 233 -29.40 34.81 -20.85
CA GLU A 233 -30.84 34.62 -21.00
C GLU A 233 -31.26 33.20 -20.57
N GLY A 234 -32.31 33.08 -19.74
CA GLY A 234 -32.77 31.82 -19.16
C GLY A 234 -32.02 31.35 -17.90
N MET A 235 -31.02 32.08 -17.40
CA MET A 235 -30.38 31.81 -16.09
C MET A 235 -30.78 32.85 -15.04
N ASN A 236 -30.71 32.47 -13.77
CA ASN A 236 -31.03 33.29 -12.60
C ASN A 236 -29.78 33.49 -11.73
N TYR A 237 -29.71 34.59 -10.97
CA TYR A 237 -28.61 34.85 -10.06
C TYR A 237 -28.85 34.22 -8.68
N ASN A 238 -27.88 33.44 -8.20
CA ASN A 238 -27.88 32.89 -6.85
C ASN A 238 -26.44 32.83 -6.33
N PRO A 239 -26.09 33.55 -5.25
CA PRO A 239 -24.71 33.68 -4.80
C PRO A 239 -24.13 32.41 -4.20
N TYR A 240 -24.95 31.45 -3.78
CA TYR A 240 -24.48 30.17 -3.23
C TYR A 240 -24.17 29.15 -4.33
N PHE A 241 -24.67 29.35 -5.55
CA PHE A 241 -24.39 28.46 -6.67
C PHE A 241 -22.99 28.74 -7.24
N PRO A 242 -22.14 27.73 -7.48
CA PRO A 242 -20.82 27.93 -8.12
C PRO A 242 -20.96 28.59 -9.49
N GLY A 243 -20.22 29.68 -9.74
CA GLY A 243 -20.39 30.52 -10.93
C GLY A 243 -21.54 31.54 -10.86
N ASN A 244 -22.28 31.60 -9.75
CA ASN A 244 -23.41 32.49 -9.44
C ASN A 244 -24.64 32.47 -10.38
N ALA A 245 -24.59 31.79 -11.52
CA ALA A 245 -25.66 31.71 -12.51
C ALA A 245 -26.25 30.30 -12.56
N ILE A 246 -27.53 30.16 -12.17
CA ILE A 246 -28.24 28.88 -12.08
C ILE A 246 -29.44 28.84 -13.03
N SER A 247 -29.62 27.74 -13.77
CA SER A 247 -30.78 27.54 -14.67
C SER A 247 -32.10 27.22 -13.96
N MET A 248 -32.09 27.10 -12.62
CA MET A 248 -33.27 26.88 -11.80
C MET A 248 -33.89 28.22 -11.42
N ALA A 249 -35.20 28.38 -11.65
CA ALA A 249 -35.95 29.53 -11.18
C ALA A 249 -36.12 29.53 -9.64
N ARG A 250 -36.50 30.67 -9.06
CA ARG A 250 -36.99 30.69 -7.67
C ARG A 250 -38.34 30.00 -7.64
N VAL A 251 -38.42 28.83 -7.00
CA VAL A 251 -39.65 28.01 -6.92
C VAL A 251 -40.41 28.18 -5.60
N LEU A 252 -39.78 28.71 -4.54
CA LEU A 252 -40.45 28.93 -3.24
C LEU A 252 -40.89 30.39 -3.06
N PHE A 253 -42.18 30.55 -2.77
CA PHE A 253 -42.87 31.80 -2.45
C PHE A 253 -43.75 31.61 -1.20
N ASP A 254 -44.02 32.66 -0.42
CA ASP A 254 -44.77 32.52 0.83
C ASP A 254 -46.23 32.15 0.53
N GLY A 255 -46.76 31.12 1.21
CA GLY A 255 -48.13 30.62 1.01
C GLY A 255 -48.34 29.73 -0.22
N LEU A 256 -47.28 29.15 -0.79
CA LEU A 256 -47.38 28.28 -1.98
C LEU A 256 -48.05 26.92 -1.72
N VAL A 257 -47.93 26.40 -0.50
CA VAL A 257 -48.44 25.09 -0.04
C VAL A 257 -49.24 25.30 1.24
N GLU A 258 -50.35 24.60 1.42
CA GLU A 258 -51.08 24.58 2.70
C GLU A 258 -50.74 23.29 3.47
N TYR A 259 -50.09 23.43 4.63
CA TYR A 259 -49.70 22.28 5.45
C TYR A 259 -50.90 21.67 6.20
N GLU A 260 -51.00 20.34 6.19
CA GLU A 260 -52.05 19.58 6.90
C GLU A 260 -52.15 19.91 8.40
N ASP A 261 -51.04 20.29 9.04
CA ASP A 261 -50.97 20.63 10.47
C ASP A 261 -51.20 22.13 10.78
N GLY A 262 -51.47 22.94 9.76
CA GLY A 262 -51.69 24.39 9.90
C GLY A 262 -50.42 25.21 10.17
N THR A 263 -49.22 24.64 10.02
CA THR A 263 -47.96 25.40 10.11
C THR A 263 -47.92 26.53 9.06
N PRO A 264 -47.44 27.74 9.39
CA PRO A 264 -47.29 28.81 8.40
C PRO A 264 -46.28 28.45 7.31
N ALA A 265 -46.75 28.29 6.07
CA ALA A 265 -45.93 27.92 4.90
C ALA A 265 -45.15 29.11 4.32
N THR A 266 -44.24 29.67 5.10
CA THR A 266 -43.27 30.65 4.59
C THR A 266 -42.19 29.96 3.75
N THR A 267 -41.55 30.72 2.86
CA THR A 267 -40.41 30.32 2.03
C THR A 267 -39.31 29.62 2.82
N SER A 268 -38.90 30.18 3.96
CA SER A 268 -37.88 29.60 4.83
C SER A 268 -38.36 28.37 5.58
N GLN A 269 -39.65 28.30 5.95
CA GLN A 269 -40.21 27.10 6.58
C GLN A 269 -40.26 25.94 5.57
N MET A 270 -40.81 26.16 4.37
CA MET A 270 -40.81 25.17 3.30
C MET A 270 -39.39 24.72 2.90
N ALA A 271 -38.44 25.65 2.81
CA ALA A 271 -37.04 25.32 2.56
C ALA A 271 -36.44 24.44 3.68
N LYS A 272 -36.75 24.71 4.96
CA LYS A 272 -36.30 23.88 6.09
C LYS A 272 -36.87 22.46 6.00
N ASP A 273 -38.16 22.34 5.69
CA ASP A 273 -38.84 21.05 5.68
C ASP A 273 -38.40 20.19 4.49
N VAL A 274 -38.38 20.75 3.27
CA VAL A 274 -37.92 19.99 2.09
C VAL A 274 -36.45 19.58 2.23
N VAL A 275 -35.59 20.41 2.83
CA VAL A 275 -34.20 20.03 3.11
C VAL A 275 -34.10 18.92 4.16
N THR A 276 -34.96 18.94 5.20
CA THR A 276 -35.02 17.87 6.19
C THR A 276 -35.50 16.55 5.57
N PHE A 277 -36.50 16.59 4.69
CA PHE A 277 -36.93 15.45 3.88
C PHE A 277 -35.83 14.92 2.94
N LEU A 278 -35.11 15.80 2.23
CA LEU A 278 -34.01 15.40 1.35
C LEU A 278 -32.80 14.86 2.11
N ASN A 279 -32.56 15.32 3.34
CA ASN A 279 -31.52 14.75 4.21
C ASN A 279 -31.90 13.34 4.66
N TRP A 280 -33.17 13.12 5.02
CA TRP A 280 -33.70 11.78 5.27
C TRP A 280 -33.66 10.88 4.02
N ALA A 281 -33.99 11.38 2.83
CA ALA A 281 -33.89 10.61 1.59
C ALA A 281 -32.45 10.16 1.31
N ALA A 282 -31.46 11.01 1.64
CA ALA A 282 -30.05 10.69 1.47
C ALA A 282 -29.45 9.81 2.58
N GLU A 283 -30.04 9.82 3.79
CA GLU A 283 -29.64 9.02 4.96
C GLU A 283 -30.85 8.43 5.72
N PRO A 284 -31.61 7.50 5.13
CA PRO A 284 -32.74 6.87 5.81
C PRO A 284 -32.30 6.04 7.03
N GLU A 285 -31.01 5.69 7.13
CA GLU A 285 -30.42 5.01 8.28
C GLU A 285 -30.03 5.93 9.45
N HIS A 286 -30.10 7.27 9.29
CA HIS A 286 -29.54 8.26 10.23
C HIS A 286 -29.86 8.00 11.71
N ASP A 287 -31.14 7.77 12.04
CA ASP A 287 -31.60 7.68 13.43
C ASP A 287 -31.18 6.34 14.08
N GLU A 288 -31.34 5.22 13.37
CA GLU A 288 -30.82 3.92 13.82
C GLU A 288 -29.29 3.90 13.83
N ARG A 289 -28.61 4.62 12.94
CA ARG A 289 -27.14 4.77 12.91
C ARG A 289 -26.64 5.51 14.15
N LYS A 290 -27.28 6.60 14.57
CA LYS A 290 -26.95 7.32 15.83
C LYS A 290 -27.26 6.46 17.06
N LYS A 291 -28.43 5.81 17.10
CA LYS A 291 -28.86 4.91 18.19
C LYS A 291 -27.97 3.68 18.33
N ALA A 292 -27.55 3.05 17.24
CA ALA A 292 -26.59 1.96 17.23
C ALA A 292 -25.18 2.45 17.59
N GLY A 293 -24.78 3.63 17.11
CA GLY A 293 -23.52 4.30 17.49
C GLY A 293 -23.42 4.52 19.00
N LEU A 294 -24.46 5.04 19.65
CA LEU A 294 -24.50 5.21 21.10
C LEU A 294 -24.33 3.87 21.84
N LYS A 295 -25.07 2.82 21.43
CA LYS A 295 -24.93 1.46 22.00
C LYS A 295 -23.49 0.93 21.85
N ALA A 296 -22.88 1.12 20.68
CA ALA A 296 -21.52 0.70 20.40
C ALA A 296 -20.50 1.47 21.25
N VAL A 297 -20.63 2.80 21.38
CA VAL A 297 -19.75 3.63 22.23
C VAL A 297 -19.81 3.18 23.69
N ILE A 298 -21.00 2.91 24.23
CA ILE A 298 -21.17 2.40 25.60
C ILE A 298 -20.49 1.04 25.76
N LEU A 299 -20.75 0.09 24.85
CA LEU A 299 -20.18 -1.25 24.88
C LEU A 299 -18.65 -1.24 24.76
N PHE A 300 -18.09 -0.53 23.78
CA PHE A 300 -16.63 -0.47 23.58
C PHE A 300 -15.92 0.30 24.69
N SER A 301 -16.56 1.31 25.30
CA SER A 301 -16.02 1.99 26.48
C SER A 301 -15.92 1.03 27.67
N ALA A 302 -16.97 0.25 27.94
CA ALA A 302 -16.98 -0.76 28.99
C ALA A 302 -15.94 -1.87 28.74
N LEU A 303 -15.88 -2.42 27.53
CA LEU A 303 -14.87 -3.42 27.14
C LEU A 303 -13.45 -2.88 27.23
N THR A 304 -13.22 -1.61 26.86
CA THR A 304 -11.91 -0.94 27.00
C THR A 304 -11.53 -0.79 28.46
N ALA A 305 -12.45 -0.36 29.33
CA ALA A 305 -12.21 -0.26 30.77
C ALA A 305 -11.86 -1.63 31.40
N ILE A 306 -12.61 -2.69 31.05
CA ILE A 306 -12.34 -4.06 31.49
C ILE A 306 -10.97 -4.54 30.97
N SER A 307 -10.67 -4.31 29.69
CA SER A 307 -9.38 -4.68 29.07
C SER A 307 -8.20 -3.97 29.75
N LEU A 308 -8.32 -2.67 30.03
CA LEU A 308 -7.30 -1.91 30.77
C LEU A 308 -7.15 -2.40 32.21
N TYR A 309 -8.24 -2.75 32.89
CA TYR A 309 -8.19 -3.37 34.22
C TYR A 309 -7.47 -4.73 34.18
N VAL A 310 -7.88 -5.64 33.29
CA VAL A 310 -7.25 -6.96 33.13
C VAL A 310 -5.77 -6.83 32.75
N LYS A 311 -5.41 -5.87 31.88
CA LYS A 311 -4.01 -5.54 31.58
C LYS A 311 -3.26 -5.15 32.85
N ARG A 312 -3.76 -4.19 33.64
CA ARG A 312 -3.08 -3.76 34.88
C ARG A 312 -3.00 -4.90 35.91
N PHE A 313 -4.04 -5.71 36.03
CA PHE A 313 -4.07 -6.88 36.91
C PHE A 313 -3.02 -7.93 36.50
N LYS A 314 -3.01 -8.38 35.24
CA LYS A 314 -2.04 -9.39 34.76
C LYS A 314 -0.60 -8.88 34.74
N TRP A 315 -0.38 -7.60 34.43
CA TRP A 315 0.96 -6.99 34.44
C TRP A 315 1.43 -6.54 35.83
N SER A 316 0.58 -6.60 36.86
CA SER A 316 0.90 -6.14 38.22
C SER A 316 2.19 -6.78 38.74
N ALA A 317 2.30 -8.11 38.69
CA ALA A 317 3.49 -8.84 39.14
C ALA A 317 4.78 -8.43 38.41
N ILE A 318 4.72 -8.20 37.10
CA ILE A 318 5.89 -7.75 36.31
C ILE A 318 6.26 -6.30 36.65
N LYS A 319 5.26 -5.45 36.92
CA LYS A 319 5.46 -4.03 37.24
C LYS A 319 5.81 -3.77 38.72
N SER A 320 5.46 -4.67 39.63
CA SER A 320 5.77 -4.56 41.07
C SER A 320 7.01 -5.33 41.51
N ARG A 321 7.62 -6.14 40.63
CA ARG A 321 8.83 -6.91 40.95
C ARG A 321 9.97 -5.98 41.39
N LYS A 322 10.62 -6.33 42.50
CA LYS A 322 11.88 -5.72 42.94
C LYS A 322 13.03 -6.65 42.55
N ILE A 323 14.04 -6.12 41.88
CA ILE A 323 15.21 -6.88 41.46
C ILE A 323 16.35 -6.53 42.41
N HIS A 324 16.81 -7.51 43.18
CA HIS A 324 17.99 -7.40 44.02
C HIS A 324 19.17 -8.02 43.27
N ILE A 325 20.12 -7.20 42.84
CA ILE A 325 21.36 -7.67 42.22
C ILE A 325 22.38 -7.92 43.34
N LEU A 326 22.59 -9.18 43.68
CA LEU A 326 23.68 -9.59 44.55
C LEU A 326 24.95 -9.68 43.71
N LEU A 327 25.89 -8.77 43.95
CA LEU A 327 27.23 -8.86 43.38
C LEU A 327 28.03 -9.90 44.17
N VAL A 328 28.07 -11.13 43.65
CA VAL A 328 29.01 -12.15 44.13
C VAL A 328 30.40 -11.76 43.64
N THR A 329 31.18 -11.13 44.52
CA THR A 329 32.62 -10.98 44.32
C THR A 329 33.27 -12.34 44.49
N HIS A 330 33.48 -13.05 43.39
CA HIS A 330 34.33 -14.23 43.39
C HIS A 330 35.78 -13.80 43.67
N ASN A 331 36.19 -13.82 44.93
CA ASN A 331 37.60 -14.10 45.24
C ASN A 331 37.88 -15.52 44.74
N VAL A 332 38.93 -15.67 43.94
CA VAL A 332 39.21 -16.90 43.20
C VAL A 332 39.88 -17.97 44.09
N ASP A 333 40.20 -17.60 45.34
CA ASP A 333 41.02 -18.41 46.26
C ASP A 333 40.21 -19.41 47.11
N ASP A 334 38.90 -19.18 47.35
CA ASP A 334 38.05 -20.07 48.17
C ASP A 334 37.52 -21.31 47.41
N LEU A 335 37.84 -21.47 46.13
CA LEU A 335 37.31 -22.54 45.27
C LEU A 335 38.18 -23.82 45.24
N LEU A 336 39.24 -23.88 46.05
CA LEU A 336 40.17 -25.02 46.13
C LEU A 336 40.20 -25.73 47.50
N SER A 337 39.36 -25.33 48.46
CA SER A 337 39.38 -25.82 49.85
C SER A 337 38.16 -26.65 50.29
N GLY A 338 37.20 -26.92 49.38
CA GLY A 338 35.89 -27.49 49.74
C GLY A 338 35.37 -28.60 48.81
N LEU A 339 36.24 -29.36 48.14
CA LEU A 339 35.84 -30.47 47.27
C LEU A 339 35.93 -31.87 47.90
N ASP A 340 36.29 -31.95 49.18
CA ASP A 340 36.29 -33.17 49.99
C ASP A 340 35.28 -33.05 51.14
N ASP A 341 33.97 -32.89 50.86
CA ASP A 341 32.95 -33.42 51.79
C ASP A 341 31.53 -33.57 51.20
N LEU A 342 30.88 -34.64 51.68
CA LEU A 342 29.42 -34.87 51.73
C LEU A 342 28.62 -35.02 50.42
N THR A 343 28.66 -36.26 49.95
CA THR A 343 27.50 -36.95 49.39
C THR A 343 26.26 -36.92 50.31
N THR A 344 25.07 -36.98 49.69
CA THR A 344 23.77 -37.42 50.28
C THR A 344 22.95 -36.43 51.12
N ALA A 345 21.93 -35.81 50.49
CA ALA A 345 20.61 -35.59 51.10
C ALA A 345 19.52 -35.36 50.02
N HIS A 346 18.39 -36.07 50.13
CA HIS A 346 17.24 -35.93 49.22
C HIS A 346 16.37 -34.70 49.55
N LEU A 347 15.78 -34.08 48.52
CA LEU A 347 14.36 -33.68 48.46
C LEU A 347 13.92 -33.53 46.99
N ALA A 348 12.61 -33.61 46.69
CA ALA A 348 12.12 -34.09 45.40
C ALA A 348 11.18 -33.15 44.61
N PHE A 349 11.25 -33.27 43.27
CA PHE A 349 10.24 -32.86 42.26
C PHE A 349 9.95 -31.33 42.11
N PRO A 350 9.29 -30.85 41.02
CA PRO A 350 10.02 -30.53 39.78
C PRO A 350 9.62 -29.16 39.17
N LEU A 351 10.57 -28.25 38.94
CA LEU A 351 10.27 -26.91 38.38
C LEU A 351 10.97 -26.61 37.04
N ASP A 352 10.24 -27.00 36.00
CA ASP A 352 10.00 -26.33 34.72
C ASP A 352 10.99 -25.26 34.21
N LEU A 353 11.51 -25.49 33.00
CA LEU A 353 12.65 -24.80 32.39
C LEU A 353 12.28 -23.43 31.76
N THR A 354 11.31 -22.72 32.33
CA THR A 354 10.58 -21.62 31.65
C THR A 354 10.96 -20.22 32.16
N TYR A 355 11.90 -20.11 33.12
CA TYR A 355 12.24 -18.82 33.74
C TYR A 355 13.53 -18.14 33.21
N CYS A 356 14.52 -18.90 32.71
CA CYS A 356 15.77 -18.31 32.20
C CYS A 356 15.63 -17.58 30.85
N ASN A 357 14.61 -17.90 30.05
CA ASN A 357 14.41 -17.29 28.73
C ASN A 357 13.70 -15.93 28.75
N VAL A 358 13.13 -15.50 29.88
CA VAL A 358 12.48 -14.19 30.01
C VAL A 358 13.48 -13.11 30.45
N VAL A 359 14.49 -13.47 31.25
CA VAL A 359 15.53 -12.53 31.73
C VAL A 359 16.42 -12.03 30.58
N ARG A 360 16.66 -12.86 29.55
CA ARG A 360 17.47 -12.47 28.38
C ARG A 360 16.74 -11.62 27.33
N LYS A 361 15.41 -11.46 27.43
CA LYS A 361 14.56 -10.72 26.47
C LYS A 361 13.93 -9.44 27.05
N LEU A 362 14.37 -9.03 28.24
CA LEU A 362 14.00 -7.75 28.88
C LEU A 362 15.23 -6.90 29.24
N ALA A 363 16.35 -7.15 28.56
CA ALA A 363 17.61 -6.41 28.68
C ALA A 363 17.97 -5.60 27.40
N SER A 364 16.99 -5.41 26.50
CA SER A 364 17.12 -4.58 25.31
C SER A 364 15.82 -3.81 25.09
N GLU A 365 15.95 -2.48 24.94
CA GLU A 365 14.94 -1.43 24.65
C GLU A 365 14.46 -0.60 25.86
N THR A 366 14.45 0.74 25.66
CA THR A 366 14.16 1.86 26.62
C THR A 366 15.18 2.02 27.76
N GLU A 367 15.80 3.18 28.04
CA GLU A 367 15.68 4.59 27.59
C GLU A 367 17.07 5.29 27.75
N VAL A 368 17.59 6.01 26.74
CA VAL A 368 17.62 7.50 26.56
C VAL A 368 18.89 8.23 27.03
N CYS A 369 19.41 9.08 26.14
CA CYS A 369 20.45 10.08 26.39
C CYS A 369 19.89 11.27 27.17
N ASP A 370 20.54 11.68 28.28
CA ASP A 370 20.27 13.01 28.88
C ASP A 370 21.48 13.66 29.60
N SER A 371 22.69 13.08 29.51
CA SER A 371 23.93 13.69 30.02
C SER A 371 24.74 14.39 28.91
N VAL A 372 24.93 13.73 27.76
CA VAL A 372 25.75 14.25 26.65
C VAL A 372 25.08 15.41 25.89
N LEU A 373 23.75 15.53 25.94
CA LEU A 373 23.02 16.60 25.24
C LEU A 373 23.07 17.95 25.99
N ARG A 374 23.40 17.95 27.29
CA ARG A 374 23.58 19.18 28.08
C ARG A 374 24.95 19.84 27.85
N ASP A 375 26.01 19.05 27.69
CA ASP A 375 27.37 19.58 27.45
C ASP A 375 27.57 20.17 26.04
N LEU A 376 26.73 19.80 25.07
CA LEU A 376 26.79 20.35 23.70
C LEU A 376 26.02 21.67 23.51
N LEU A 377 25.37 22.20 24.55
CA LEU A 377 24.61 23.46 24.52
C LEU A 377 25.35 24.64 25.19
N HIS A 378 26.67 24.54 25.39
CA HIS A 378 27.51 25.61 25.91
C HIS A 378 28.61 26.05 24.93
N HIS A 379 28.24 26.64 23.79
CA HIS A 379 29.07 27.62 23.08
C HIS A 379 28.22 28.56 22.19
N SER A 380 28.07 29.80 22.64
CA SER A 380 27.18 30.85 22.08
C SER A 380 27.69 31.53 20.80
N SER A 381 28.50 30.84 19.99
CA SER A 381 29.30 31.45 18.90
C SER A 381 28.95 30.99 17.47
N ARG A 382 27.83 30.28 17.28
CA ARG A 382 27.45 29.63 16.00
C ARG A 382 26.23 30.20 15.27
N GLN A 383 25.66 31.32 15.73
CA GLN A 383 24.42 31.89 15.16
C GLN A 383 24.57 32.72 13.86
N PRO A 384 25.51 33.69 13.74
CA PRO A 384 25.43 34.72 12.69
C PRO A 384 25.40 34.19 11.25
N CYS A 385 26.36 33.33 10.88
CA CYS A 385 26.44 32.76 9.53
C CYS A 385 25.19 31.92 9.18
N ARG A 386 24.61 31.21 10.16
CA ARG A 386 23.41 30.37 9.96
C ARG A 386 22.17 31.21 9.71
N GLU A 387 22.01 32.32 10.43
CA GLU A 387 20.89 33.24 10.29
C GLU A 387 20.99 34.06 9.00
N TRP A 388 22.20 34.43 8.57
CA TRP A 388 22.47 35.01 7.25
C TRP A 388 22.12 34.07 6.10
N VAL A 389 22.55 32.80 6.15
CA VAL A 389 22.20 31.79 5.14
C VAL A 389 20.68 31.61 5.02
N ALA A 390 19.97 31.56 6.14
CA ALA A 390 18.50 31.46 6.14
C ALA A 390 17.84 32.69 5.50
N ARG A 391 18.36 33.90 5.75
CA ARG A 391 17.90 35.17 5.16
C ARG A 391 18.11 35.18 3.63
N CYS A 392 19.29 34.80 3.16
CA CYS A 392 19.58 34.73 1.72
C CYS A 392 18.68 33.71 1.01
N LEU A 393 18.48 32.52 1.58
CA LEU A 393 17.59 31.50 1.02
C LEU A 393 16.13 31.97 0.95
N GLY A 394 15.66 32.72 1.96
CA GLY A 394 14.32 33.31 1.98
C GLY A 394 14.09 34.45 0.97
N GLN A 395 15.14 35.00 0.38
CA GLN A 395 15.07 36.08 -0.64
C GLN A 395 15.21 35.55 -2.09
N MET A 396 15.39 34.24 -2.29
CA MET A 396 15.53 33.64 -3.62
C MET A 396 14.18 33.41 -4.30
N THR A 397 14.04 33.89 -5.52
CA THR A 397 12.93 33.61 -6.44
C THR A 397 13.35 32.59 -7.48
N ASP A 398 12.41 31.96 -8.20
CA ASP A 398 12.73 30.91 -9.17
C ASP A 398 13.67 31.38 -10.31
N SER A 399 13.70 32.68 -10.61
CA SER A 399 14.55 33.25 -11.67
C SER A 399 15.99 33.57 -11.23
N ASN A 400 16.28 33.71 -9.92
CA ASN A 400 17.62 34.04 -9.42
C ASN A 400 18.24 32.93 -8.55
N ARG A 401 17.49 31.87 -8.21
CA ARG A 401 17.91 30.80 -7.29
C ARG A 401 19.23 30.13 -7.68
N ALA A 402 19.47 29.86 -8.96
CA ALA A 402 20.69 29.18 -9.40
C ALA A 402 21.95 30.03 -9.14
N ASP A 403 21.95 31.28 -9.60
CA ASP A 403 23.07 32.22 -9.45
C ASP A 403 23.28 32.59 -7.98
N ALA A 404 22.21 32.88 -7.24
CA ALA A 404 22.27 33.22 -5.82
C ALA A 404 22.75 32.05 -4.94
N GLN A 405 22.42 30.79 -5.28
CA GLN A 405 22.97 29.62 -4.58
C GLN A 405 24.44 29.36 -4.91
N ALA A 406 24.91 29.71 -6.10
CA ALA A 406 26.33 29.61 -6.46
C ALA A 406 27.16 30.66 -5.68
N GLU A 407 26.72 31.93 -5.70
CA GLU A 407 27.36 33.04 -4.98
C GLU A 407 27.38 32.79 -3.46
N LEU A 408 26.27 32.31 -2.88
CA LEU A 408 26.17 31.94 -1.46
C LEU A 408 27.20 30.87 -1.05
N LYS A 409 27.37 29.82 -1.87
CA LYS A 409 28.34 28.75 -1.60
C LYS A 409 29.78 29.25 -1.73
N GLN A 410 30.04 30.15 -2.67
CA GLN A 410 31.36 30.72 -2.90
C GLN A 410 31.82 31.58 -1.72
N VAL A 411 30.97 32.49 -1.22
CA VAL A 411 31.29 33.35 -0.07
C VAL A 411 31.60 32.52 1.19
N ILE A 412 30.83 31.46 1.45
CA ILE A 412 31.07 30.56 2.60
C ILE A 412 32.38 29.79 2.44
N ALA A 413 32.68 29.28 1.24
CA ALA A 413 33.94 28.58 0.95
C ALA A 413 35.16 29.51 1.10
N GLU A 414 35.06 30.76 0.67
CA GLU A 414 36.13 31.76 0.79
C GLU A 414 36.38 32.17 2.25
N SER A 415 35.33 32.46 3.02
CA SER A 415 35.44 32.74 4.47
C SER A 415 35.96 31.54 5.28
N TYR A 416 35.67 30.31 4.83
CA TYR A 416 36.23 29.09 5.42
C TYR A 416 37.72 28.91 5.08
N GLY A 417 38.09 29.10 3.80
CA GLY A 417 39.48 29.01 3.33
C GLY A 417 40.40 30.05 3.99
N ASN A 418 39.91 31.29 4.13
CA ASN A 418 40.64 32.37 4.79
C ASN A 418 40.62 32.29 6.32
N LYS A 419 39.94 31.28 6.91
CA LYS A 419 39.72 31.10 8.36
C LYS A 419 39.01 32.26 9.07
N THR A 420 38.42 33.19 8.33
CA THR A 420 37.71 34.37 8.85
C THR A 420 36.23 34.13 9.15
N LEU A 421 35.74 32.90 8.97
CA LEU A 421 34.33 32.49 9.20
C LEU A 421 33.69 33.02 10.51
N TRP A 422 34.51 33.15 11.56
CA TRP A 422 34.09 33.58 12.91
C TRP A 422 34.34 35.06 13.22
N THR A 423 34.96 35.80 12.29
CA THR A 423 35.31 37.22 12.43
C THR A 423 34.69 38.10 11.33
N THR A 424 34.13 37.50 10.28
CA THR A 424 33.36 38.21 9.25
C THR A 424 32.05 38.75 9.83
N ASP A 425 31.76 40.02 9.55
CA ASP A 425 30.42 40.60 9.79
C ASP A 425 29.45 40.07 8.73
N TRP A 426 28.65 39.08 9.14
CA TRP A 426 27.66 38.44 8.28
C TRP A 426 26.41 39.30 8.06
N ASP A 427 26.15 40.31 8.89
CA ASP A 427 24.94 41.12 8.74
C ASP A 427 25.06 42.20 7.66
N GLY A 428 26.27 42.68 7.39
CA GLY A 428 26.58 43.63 6.32
C GLY A 428 26.77 43.01 4.92
N LEU A 429 26.79 41.68 4.79
CA LEU A 429 27.03 41.00 3.50
C LEU A 429 25.73 40.78 2.70
N GLN A 430 25.70 41.26 1.45
CA GLN A 430 24.57 41.05 0.53
C GLN A 430 25.05 40.45 -0.80
N LEU A 431 24.36 39.39 -1.27
CA LEU A 431 24.65 38.74 -2.54
C LEU A 431 24.22 39.63 -3.71
N LYS A 432 25.09 39.79 -4.72
CA LYS A 432 24.82 40.63 -5.90
C LYS A 432 23.66 40.07 -6.73
N SER A 433 23.51 38.75 -6.76
CA SER A 433 22.42 38.04 -7.43
C SER A 433 21.02 38.32 -6.85
N LEU A 434 20.93 38.96 -5.68
CA LEU A 434 19.66 39.34 -5.03
C LEU A 434 19.28 40.82 -5.23
N MET A 435 20.06 41.59 -6.00
CA MET A 435 19.72 42.99 -6.32
C MET A 435 18.71 43.08 -7.49
N PRO A 436 17.69 43.98 -7.43
CA PRO A 436 16.77 44.18 -8.54
C PRO A 436 17.46 44.73 -9.80
N LYS A 437 17.27 44.08 -10.96
CA LYS A 437 17.72 44.62 -12.25
C LYS A 437 16.72 45.70 -12.75
N PRO A 438 17.18 46.84 -13.29
CA PRO A 438 16.28 47.85 -13.86
C PRO A 438 15.49 47.31 -15.06
N THR A 439 14.19 47.62 -15.12
CA THR A 439 13.32 47.29 -16.24
C THR A 439 13.61 48.17 -17.47
N PRO A 440 13.81 47.61 -18.68
CA PRO A 440 13.74 48.40 -19.91
C PRO A 440 12.28 48.82 -20.18
N VAL A 441 12.12 50.05 -20.66
CA VAL A 441 10.82 50.67 -20.93
C VAL A 441 10.19 50.07 -22.19
N VAL A 442 8.88 49.86 -22.18
CA VAL A 442 8.10 49.40 -23.33
C VAL A 442 8.02 50.51 -24.39
N SER A 443 8.29 50.18 -25.65
CA SER A 443 7.77 50.94 -26.80
C SER A 443 7.08 50.01 -27.79
N SER A 444 5.80 50.27 -27.99
CA SER A 444 4.93 49.67 -29.01
C SER A 444 5.49 49.95 -30.41
N HIS A 445 5.36 49.00 -31.36
CA HIS A 445 4.82 49.25 -32.72
C HIS A 445 4.92 48.00 -33.64
N SER A 446 3.76 47.59 -34.17
CA SER A 446 3.49 47.12 -35.55
C SER A 446 4.31 46.00 -36.25
N ASN A 447 3.56 44.97 -36.67
CA ASN A 447 3.48 44.42 -38.04
C ASN A 447 4.65 43.69 -38.77
N LEU A 448 4.29 42.50 -39.27
CA LEU A 448 4.53 41.94 -40.63
C LEU A 448 5.90 41.36 -41.07
N LYS A 449 5.77 40.17 -41.70
CA LYS A 449 6.48 39.65 -42.91
C LYS A 449 7.87 38.95 -42.82
N ARG A 450 7.84 37.62 -43.01
CA ARG A 450 8.08 36.88 -44.30
C ARG A 450 9.50 36.90 -44.98
N LYS A 451 10.12 35.70 -45.08
CA LYS A 451 11.14 35.21 -46.07
C LYS A 451 12.53 35.91 -46.10
N ALA A 452 13.63 35.34 -46.65
CA ALA A 452 14.10 33.96 -46.96
C ALA A 452 15.54 33.99 -47.57
N HIS A 453 16.26 32.85 -47.56
CA HIS A 453 17.45 32.53 -48.43
C HIS A 453 18.71 33.42 -48.23
N ASP A 454 19.96 33.02 -48.55
CA ASP A 454 20.57 31.75 -48.99
C ASP A 454 22.08 31.76 -48.65
N SER A 455 22.77 30.63 -48.93
CA SER A 455 24.10 30.49 -49.56
C SER A 455 25.08 29.51 -48.89
N GLN A 456 25.34 28.44 -49.63
CA GLN A 456 26.39 27.40 -49.49
C GLN A 456 27.27 27.47 -50.77
N PRO A 457 28.30 26.62 -50.99
CA PRO A 457 29.22 25.87 -50.11
C PRO A 457 30.69 26.22 -50.49
N PRO A 458 31.75 25.34 -50.64
CA PRO A 458 31.77 24.04 -51.38
C PRO A 458 32.71 22.88 -50.90
N SER A 459 32.42 21.65 -51.38
CA SER A 459 33.38 20.55 -51.69
C SER A 459 34.01 19.72 -50.52
N SER A 460 34.37 18.43 -50.62
CA SER A 460 34.21 17.38 -51.67
C SER A 460 34.24 15.93 -51.09
N LYS A 461 34.18 14.89 -51.95
CA LYS A 461 33.82 13.48 -51.68
C LYS A 461 35.01 12.51 -51.45
N LYS A 462 34.82 11.38 -50.72
CA LYS A 462 35.09 9.98 -51.18
C LYS A 462 34.85 8.81 -50.17
N THR A 463 33.89 7.94 -50.50
CA THR A 463 33.86 6.43 -50.48
C THR A 463 34.62 5.48 -49.49
N LYS A 464 33.83 4.52 -48.96
CA LYS A 464 34.01 3.04 -48.83
C LYS A 464 34.90 2.35 -47.75
N LYS A 465 34.19 1.57 -46.89
CA LYS A 465 34.40 0.15 -46.46
C LYS A 465 35.53 -0.25 -45.45
N SER A 466 35.14 -1.19 -44.55
CA SER A 466 35.89 -2.22 -43.78
C SER A 466 36.44 -1.99 -42.34
N SER A 467 35.96 -2.89 -41.44
CA SER A 467 36.64 -3.64 -40.35
C SER A 467 37.28 -3.01 -39.09
N VAL A 468 36.64 -3.34 -37.94
CA VAL A 468 37.19 -3.99 -36.70
C VAL A 468 37.98 -3.19 -35.62
N SER A 469 37.39 -3.20 -34.39
CA SER A 469 38.02 -3.05 -33.04
C SER A 469 38.50 -1.65 -32.60
N LYS A 470 38.53 -1.25 -31.30
CA LYS A 470 38.04 -1.85 -30.03
C LYS A 470 37.97 -0.77 -28.90
N HIS A 471 37.00 -0.91 -27.96
CA HIS A 471 36.92 -0.32 -26.59
C HIS A 471 36.89 1.24 -26.45
N SER A 472 36.32 1.86 -25.41
CA SER A 472 35.64 1.47 -24.14
C SER A 472 34.77 2.67 -23.67
N ALA A 473 33.85 2.66 -22.68
CA ALA A 473 33.42 1.74 -21.60
C ALA A 473 31.86 1.81 -21.46
N ALA A 474 31.12 1.42 -20.40
CA ALA A 474 31.43 0.85 -19.07
C ALA A 474 30.35 -0.15 -18.58
N HIS A 475 30.83 -1.24 -17.97
CA HIS A 475 30.24 -2.20 -17.01
C HIS A 475 28.71 -2.35 -16.81
N ALA A 476 28.22 -3.56 -17.15
CA ALA A 476 27.22 -4.30 -16.37
C ALA A 476 27.37 -5.82 -16.61
N LEU A 477 27.69 -6.57 -15.53
CA LEU A 477 27.61 -8.03 -15.31
C LEU A 477 27.99 -9.00 -16.46
N ASP A 478 29.06 -9.77 -16.24
CA ASP A 478 29.65 -10.75 -17.17
C ASP A 478 28.96 -12.14 -17.09
N PRO A 479 28.43 -12.71 -18.20
CA PRO A 479 27.83 -14.04 -18.21
C PRO A 479 28.81 -15.23 -18.22
N ASP A 480 30.12 -15.02 -18.44
CA ASP A 480 31.10 -16.09 -18.73
C ASP A 480 31.88 -16.61 -17.50
N ASP A 481 31.35 -16.49 -16.26
CA ASP A 481 31.95 -17.18 -15.09
C ASP A 481 31.74 -18.71 -15.13
N ALA A 482 32.57 -19.35 -15.96
CA ALA A 482 32.65 -20.79 -16.09
C ALA A 482 32.99 -21.50 -14.76
N ALA A 483 33.58 -20.80 -13.76
CA ALA A 483 33.90 -21.40 -12.47
C ALA A 483 32.64 -21.61 -11.63
N ALA A 484 31.73 -20.62 -11.57
CA ALA A 484 30.41 -20.80 -10.95
C ALA A 484 29.62 -21.94 -11.62
N LEU A 485 29.67 -22.01 -12.96
CA LEU A 485 28.96 -23.03 -13.75
C LEU A 485 29.52 -24.45 -13.52
N ASN A 486 30.85 -24.60 -13.38
CA ASN A 486 31.48 -25.88 -13.03
C ASN A 486 31.16 -26.31 -11.58
N ARG A 487 31.15 -25.37 -10.62
CA ARG A 487 30.71 -25.63 -9.22
C ARG A 487 29.23 -26.04 -9.15
N ARG A 488 28.41 -25.65 -10.12
CA ARG A 488 26.99 -26.01 -10.24
C ARG A 488 26.81 -27.41 -10.86
N ALA A 489 27.55 -27.74 -11.92
CA ALA A 489 27.56 -29.08 -12.51
C ALA A 489 28.07 -30.19 -11.56
N ALA A 490 29.14 -29.93 -10.81
CA ALA A 490 29.72 -30.90 -9.87
C ALA A 490 28.77 -31.30 -8.73
N ARG A 491 27.81 -30.44 -8.35
CA ARG A 491 26.76 -30.75 -7.37
C ARG A 491 25.72 -31.71 -7.96
N PHE A 492 25.29 -31.50 -9.20
CA PHE A 492 24.31 -32.34 -9.90
C PHE A 492 24.82 -33.77 -10.14
N GLN A 493 26.09 -33.95 -10.53
CA GLN A 493 26.71 -35.28 -10.67
C GLN A 493 26.63 -36.08 -9.35
N ARG A 494 26.92 -35.43 -8.22
CA ARG A 494 26.99 -36.06 -6.89
C ARG A 494 25.63 -36.58 -6.41
N GLU A 495 24.53 -35.90 -6.70
CA GLU A 495 23.18 -36.41 -6.37
C GLU A 495 22.80 -37.62 -7.23
N HIS A 496 23.14 -37.61 -8.52
CA HIS A 496 22.77 -38.70 -9.44
C HIS A 496 23.49 -40.02 -9.10
N ASP A 497 24.70 -39.95 -8.54
CA ASP A 497 25.41 -41.12 -8.02
C ASP A 497 24.84 -41.64 -6.70
N ILE A 498 24.26 -40.78 -5.86
CA ILE A 498 23.56 -41.16 -4.62
C ILE A 498 22.23 -41.87 -4.95
N GLU A 499 21.50 -41.45 -5.98
CA GLU A 499 20.30 -42.17 -6.45
C GLU A 499 20.64 -43.57 -7.01
N ARG A 500 21.72 -43.70 -7.78
CA ARG A 500 22.22 -45.00 -8.27
C ARG A 500 22.58 -45.98 -7.15
N GLN A 501 23.00 -45.50 -5.99
CA GLN A 501 23.30 -46.35 -4.84
C GLN A 501 22.07 -46.75 -4.01
N LYS A 502 20.92 -46.07 -4.19
CA LYS A 502 19.65 -46.41 -3.51
C LYS A 502 18.81 -47.47 -4.23
N SER A 503 19.02 -47.67 -5.53
CA SER A 503 18.19 -48.59 -6.35
C SER A 503 18.60 -50.07 -6.30
N SER A 504 19.56 -50.46 -5.44
CA SER A 504 20.18 -51.80 -5.41
C SER A 504 19.89 -52.62 -4.12
N ARG A 505 18.63 -52.68 -3.66
CA ARG A 505 18.20 -53.60 -2.58
C ARG A 505 16.88 -54.34 -2.91
N PRO A 506 16.79 -55.68 -2.73
CA PRO A 506 15.63 -56.45 -3.18
C PRO A 506 14.53 -56.71 -2.12
N PHE A 507 13.30 -56.43 -2.53
CA PHE A 507 11.94 -56.97 -2.28
C PHE A 507 11.56 -57.87 -1.06
N GLY A 508 10.32 -57.65 -0.56
CA GLY A 508 9.55 -58.59 0.30
C GLY A 508 8.12 -58.16 0.68
N THR A 509 7.11 -58.68 -0.06
CA THR A 509 5.79 -59.27 0.35
C THR A 509 4.67 -58.53 1.17
N HIS A 510 3.41 -58.75 0.73
CA HIS A 510 2.09 -58.21 1.18
C HIS A 510 1.42 -59.03 2.37
N PRO A 511 0.11 -58.96 2.76
CA PRO A 511 -1.08 -58.14 2.33
C PRO A 511 -2.18 -57.70 3.38
N SER A 512 -3.13 -56.83 2.94
CA SER A 512 -4.56 -56.69 3.36
C SER A 512 -4.91 -56.09 4.77
N SER A 513 -6.11 -55.56 5.12
CA SER A 513 -7.45 -55.45 4.49
C SER A 513 -8.40 -54.38 5.14
N SER A 514 -9.23 -53.67 4.33
CA SER A 514 -10.62 -53.18 4.65
C SER A 514 -10.83 -52.14 5.79
N LEU A 515 -11.91 -51.33 5.96
CA LEU A 515 -13.26 -51.11 5.35
C LEU A 515 -13.73 -49.72 5.92
N HIS A 516 -14.33 -48.74 5.22
CA HIS A 516 -15.77 -48.59 4.88
C HIS A 516 -16.01 -47.24 4.15
N SER A 517 -17.00 -47.18 3.25
CA SER A 517 -17.59 -45.94 2.68
C SER A 517 -18.97 -46.28 2.10
N PRO A 518 -19.92 -45.33 2.08
CA PRO A 518 -20.96 -45.34 1.03
C PRO A 518 -21.24 -43.97 0.37
N TYR A 519 -21.22 -43.98 -0.99
CA TYR A 519 -22.09 -43.23 -1.94
C TYR A 519 -22.13 -41.68 -1.95
N ALA A 520 -22.26 -40.96 -3.08
CA ALA A 520 -22.29 -41.27 -4.53
C ALA A 520 -21.80 -40.00 -5.30
N ASN A 521 -21.38 -39.98 -6.58
CA ASN A 521 -21.65 -40.88 -7.70
C ASN A 521 -20.42 -41.05 -8.63
N SER A 522 -20.30 -42.28 -9.15
CA SER A 522 -19.71 -42.76 -10.42
C SER A 522 -19.01 -41.76 -11.39
N GLN A 523 -17.76 -41.96 -11.84
CA GLN A 523 -17.19 -43.10 -12.60
C GLN A 523 -17.81 -43.32 -14.00
N LEU A 524 -17.06 -43.04 -15.07
CA LEU A 524 -16.81 -43.85 -16.29
C LEU A 524 -16.10 -42.99 -17.36
N PHE A 525 -15.12 -43.45 -18.13
CA PHE A 525 -14.13 -44.52 -17.87
C PHE A 525 -12.87 -44.28 -18.73
N ASN A 526 -11.85 -45.10 -18.54
CA ASN A 526 -10.51 -44.96 -19.11
C ASN A 526 -10.34 -45.80 -20.40
N LYS A 527 -9.32 -45.42 -21.22
CA LYS A 527 -8.38 -46.33 -21.93
C LYS A 527 -8.64 -46.75 -23.41
N THR A 528 -7.79 -46.21 -24.31
CA THR A 528 -7.27 -46.80 -25.59
C THR A 528 -8.27 -47.14 -26.72
N ARG A 529 -8.01 -46.88 -28.01
CA ARG A 529 -6.83 -47.26 -28.82
C ARG A 529 -6.75 -46.48 -30.15
N SER A 530 -5.67 -46.66 -30.91
CA SER A 530 -5.36 -46.12 -32.24
C SER A 530 -6.34 -46.43 -33.37
N GLY A 531 -6.45 -45.52 -34.36
CA GLY A 531 -6.46 -45.91 -35.78
C GLY A 531 -7.49 -45.26 -36.73
N THR A 532 -7.07 -44.19 -37.42
CA THR A 532 -7.61 -43.68 -38.72
C THR A 532 -9.09 -43.20 -38.78
N PRO A 533 -9.45 -42.32 -39.75
CA PRO A 533 -10.74 -41.62 -39.75
C PRO A 533 -11.76 -42.22 -40.73
N ALA A 534 -12.96 -42.56 -40.27
CA ALA A 534 -14.12 -42.78 -41.14
C ALA A 534 -15.47 -42.62 -40.40
N ALA A 535 -16.41 -41.96 -41.09
CA ALA A 535 -17.87 -42.05 -40.98
C ALA A 535 -18.58 -41.80 -39.62
N TYR A 536 -19.47 -40.79 -39.66
CA TYR A 536 -20.78 -40.70 -38.99
C TYR A 536 -21.03 -41.59 -37.77
N ASP A 537 -21.07 -40.96 -36.60
CA ASP A 537 -21.91 -41.43 -35.49
C ASP A 537 -23.02 -40.40 -35.27
N ALA A 538 -24.25 -40.80 -35.56
CA ALA A 538 -25.45 -39.97 -35.47
C ALA A 538 -26.45 -40.60 -34.49
N ASP A 539 -25.96 -40.97 -33.30
CA ASP A 539 -26.74 -41.47 -32.17
C ASP A 539 -26.00 -41.23 -30.83
N ASN A 540 -25.82 -39.96 -30.44
CA ASN A 540 -25.51 -39.60 -29.05
C ASN A 540 -26.76 -38.97 -28.41
N PRO A 541 -27.52 -39.71 -27.58
CA PRO A 541 -28.85 -39.29 -27.11
C PRO A 541 -28.83 -38.13 -26.09
N ASP A 542 -27.66 -37.72 -25.58
CA ASP A 542 -27.51 -36.65 -24.58
C ASP A 542 -26.90 -35.33 -25.14
N ALA A 543 -26.81 -35.17 -26.47
CA ALA A 543 -26.32 -33.94 -27.09
C ALA A 543 -27.46 -32.94 -27.36
N ASP A 544 -27.48 -31.82 -26.63
CA ASP A 544 -28.41 -30.70 -26.88
C ASP A 544 -28.24 -30.18 -28.33
N PRO A 545 -29.28 -30.26 -29.19
CA PRO A 545 -29.18 -29.89 -30.60
C PRO A 545 -28.91 -28.40 -30.84
N ASN A 546 -29.02 -27.53 -29.82
CA ASN A 546 -28.71 -26.11 -29.92
C ASN A 546 -27.24 -25.75 -29.64
N VAL A 547 -26.38 -26.73 -29.29
CA VAL A 547 -24.94 -26.48 -29.04
C VAL A 547 -24.11 -26.94 -30.25
N PRO A 548 -23.46 -26.01 -31.00
CA PRO A 548 -22.56 -26.39 -32.09
C PRO A 548 -21.43 -27.30 -31.59
N ASN A 549 -21.20 -28.43 -32.27
CA ASN A 549 -20.08 -29.32 -31.98
C ASN A 549 -18.75 -28.67 -32.41
N TRP A 550 -18.14 -27.92 -31.48
CA TRP A 550 -16.89 -27.19 -31.68
C TRP A 550 -15.68 -28.09 -31.97
N ASP A 551 -15.72 -29.37 -31.61
CA ASP A 551 -14.59 -30.29 -31.85
C ASP A 551 -14.38 -30.55 -33.35
N ARG A 552 -15.45 -30.45 -34.16
CA ARG A 552 -15.39 -30.53 -35.62
C ARG A 552 -14.58 -29.40 -36.28
N PHE A 553 -14.30 -28.33 -35.54
CA PHE A 553 -13.51 -27.18 -35.97
C PHE A 553 -12.10 -27.16 -35.33
N THR A 554 -11.66 -28.26 -34.71
CA THR A 554 -10.31 -28.36 -34.16
C THR A 554 -9.28 -28.39 -35.29
N ILE A 555 -8.50 -27.33 -35.42
CA ILE A 555 -7.41 -27.23 -36.40
C ILE A 555 -6.34 -28.26 -36.05
N VAL A 556 -6.02 -29.15 -36.97
CA VAL A 556 -4.87 -30.08 -36.89
C VAL A 556 -3.79 -29.59 -37.84
N GLY A 557 -2.57 -29.44 -37.35
CA GLY A 557 -1.44 -28.95 -38.14
C GLY A 557 -0.95 -29.93 -39.19
N THR A 558 -0.45 -29.43 -40.33
CA THR A 558 0.11 -30.24 -41.41
C THR A 558 1.61 -30.02 -41.65
N SER A 559 2.23 -29.06 -40.95
CA SER A 559 3.64 -28.69 -41.13
C SER A 559 4.60 -29.82 -40.72
N GLN A 560 5.57 -30.14 -41.59
CA GLN A 560 6.63 -31.11 -41.33
C GLN A 560 7.95 -30.45 -40.87
N GLU A 561 7.97 -29.13 -40.67
CA GLU A 561 9.17 -28.41 -40.21
C GLU A 561 9.41 -28.67 -38.72
N ILE A 562 10.58 -29.21 -38.36
CA ILE A 562 10.94 -29.48 -36.96
C ILE A 562 11.15 -28.19 -36.16
N PHE A 563 11.87 -27.22 -36.74
CA PHE A 563 12.19 -25.94 -36.14
C PHE A 563 11.53 -24.83 -36.95
N LYS A 564 10.82 -23.93 -36.26
CA LYS A 564 10.02 -22.86 -36.84
C LYS A 564 10.01 -21.70 -35.85
N ASP A 565 10.19 -20.49 -36.34
CA ASP A 565 10.14 -19.30 -35.50
C ASP A 565 8.75 -19.06 -34.88
N TYR A 566 8.76 -18.45 -33.69
CA TYR A 566 7.55 -18.09 -32.96
C TYR A 566 6.75 -17.02 -33.72
N LEU A 567 5.50 -17.34 -34.07
CA LEU A 567 4.65 -16.47 -34.88
C LEU A 567 3.78 -15.58 -34.00
N ARG A 568 3.70 -14.28 -34.28
CA ARG A 568 2.68 -13.43 -33.64
C ARG A 568 1.40 -13.53 -34.46
N LEU A 569 0.42 -14.28 -33.96
CA LEU A 569 -0.86 -14.51 -34.63
C LEU A 569 -1.69 -13.21 -34.64
N THR A 570 -1.63 -12.48 -35.75
CA THR A 570 -2.49 -11.31 -36.04
C THR A 570 -3.60 -11.63 -37.04
N SER A 571 -3.72 -12.90 -37.45
CA SER A 571 -4.70 -13.44 -38.38
C SER A 571 -5.01 -14.89 -38.02
N GLU A 572 -6.04 -15.46 -38.64
CA GLU A 572 -6.47 -16.85 -38.39
C GLU A 572 -5.35 -17.86 -38.67
N PRO A 573 -5.06 -18.80 -37.74
CA PRO A 573 -3.91 -19.68 -37.84
C PRO A 573 -4.09 -20.76 -38.91
N LYS A 574 -3.25 -20.73 -39.94
CA LYS A 574 -3.31 -21.70 -41.07
C LYS A 574 -2.78 -23.09 -40.67
N PRO A 575 -3.45 -24.21 -41.03
CA PRO A 575 -2.99 -25.57 -40.74
C PRO A 575 -1.55 -25.86 -41.20
N GLU A 576 -1.17 -25.34 -42.37
CA GLU A 576 0.16 -25.46 -42.99
C GLU A 576 1.30 -24.92 -42.11
N GLN A 577 0.99 -23.99 -41.20
CA GLN A 577 1.97 -23.33 -40.34
C GLN A 577 2.08 -24.00 -38.97
N ILE A 578 1.30 -25.05 -38.69
CA ILE A 578 1.22 -25.70 -37.38
C ILE A 578 1.76 -27.13 -37.51
N ARG A 579 2.59 -27.58 -36.57
CA ARG A 579 3.11 -28.96 -36.54
C ARG A 579 2.08 -29.96 -35.96
N PRO A 580 1.85 -31.12 -36.60
CA PRO A 580 1.04 -32.20 -36.01
C PRO A 580 1.75 -32.86 -34.83
N TYR A 581 0.98 -33.57 -34.01
CA TYR A 581 1.43 -34.11 -32.71
C TYR A 581 2.74 -34.92 -32.73
N HIS A 582 2.97 -35.76 -33.74
CA HIS A 582 4.21 -36.54 -33.85
C HIS A 582 5.44 -35.64 -34.10
N VAL A 583 5.32 -34.62 -34.97
CA VAL A 583 6.40 -33.64 -35.20
C VAL A 583 6.67 -32.81 -33.94
N LEU A 584 5.65 -32.47 -33.14
CA LEU A 584 5.85 -31.81 -31.84
C LEU A 584 6.71 -32.66 -30.89
N GLN A 585 6.48 -33.98 -30.84
CA GLN A 585 7.28 -34.91 -30.04
C GLN A 585 8.74 -34.97 -30.51
N ASP A 586 8.97 -35.05 -31.82
CA ASP A 586 10.31 -35.05 -32.41
C ASP A 586 11.03 -33.70 -32.21
N THR A 587 10.31 -32.57 -32.31
CA THR A 587 10.82 -31.24 -31.97
C THR A 587 11.32 -31.21 -30.53
N LEU A 588 10.55 -31.69 -29.55
CA LEU A 588 10.98 -31.69 -28.15
C LEU A 588 12.26 -32.53 -27.95
N ASN A 589 12.36 -33.69 -28.59
CA ASN A 589 13.55 -34.54 -28.51
C ASN A 589 14.78 -33.87 -29.11
N GLN A 590 14.64 -33.17 -30.25
CA GLN A 590 15.73 -32.44 -30.88
C GLN A 590 16.12 -31.16 -30.12
N LEU A 591 15.17 -30.47 -29.49
CA LEU A 591 15.46 -29.35 -28.57
C LEU A 591 16.25 -29.81 -27.34
N LYS A 592 15.86 -30.93 -26.73
CA LYS A 592 16.61 -31.56 -25.62
C LYS A 592 18.03 -31.95 -26.04
N LYS A 593 18.22 -32.41 -27.29
CA LYS A 593 19.55 -32.70 -27.84
C LYS A 593 20.38 -31.42 -27.99
N ARG A 594 19.84 -30.38 -28.64
CA ARG A 594 20.53 -29.11 -28.86
C ARG A 594 20.84 -28.33 -27.57
N TRP A 595 20.04 -28.49 -26.51
CA TRP A 595 20.38 -27.97 -25.17
C TRP A 595 21.66 -28.60 -24.63
N ARG A 596 21.79 -29.94 -24.74
CA ARG A 596 23.01 -30.66 -24.33
C ARG A 596 24.22 -30.30 -25.19
N GLU A 597 24.00 -29.95 -26.46
CA GLU A 597 25.02 -29.43 -27.39
C GLU A 597 25.35 -27.93 -27.13
N LYS A 598 24.83 -27.33 -26.05
CA LYS A 598 25.04 -25.93 -25.63
C LYS A 598 24.61 -24.88 -26.67
N ALA A 599 23.49 -25.11 -27.36
CA ALA A 599 22.89 -24.12 -28.24
C ALA A 599 22.43 -22.86 -27.46
N THR A 600 22.45 -21.69 -28.12
CA THR A 600 22.11 -20.39 -27.50
C THR A 600 20.68 -20.37 -26.94
N TYR A 601 20.52 -19.95 -25.68
CA TYR A 601 19.23 -19.88 -24.99
C TYR A 601 18.15 -19.11 -25.78
N ASN A 602 18.48 -17.94 -26.36
CA ASN A 602 17.54 -17.13 -27.14
C ASN A 602 16.87 -17.92 -28.29
N TRP A 603 17.64 -18.79 -28.96
CA TRP A 603 17.11 -19.64 -30.02
C TRP A 603 16.23 -20.75 -29.44
N ILE A 604 16.70 -21.45 -28.39
CA ILE A 604 15.94 -22.49 -27.69
C ILE A 604 14.60 -21.96 -27.16
N CYS A 605 14.61 -20.80 -26.50
CA CYS A 605 13.42 -20.10 -26.00
C CYS A 605 12.43 -19.76 -27.13
N SER A 606 12.91 -19.26 -28.28
CA SER A 606 12.07 -19.04 -29.47
C SER A 606 11.40 -20.33 -29.96
N GLN A 607 12.16 -21.43 -30.03
CA GLN A 607 11.62 -22.73 -30.46
C GLN A 607 10.63 -23.33 -29.45
N PHE A 608 10.85 -23.16 -28.14
CA PHE A 608 9.87 -23.58 -27.12
C PHE A 608 8.62 -22.69 -27.09
N LYS A 609 8.72 -21.39 -27.42
CA LYS A 609 7.54 -20.52 -27.64
C LYS A 609 6.71 -21.00 -28.81
N SER A 610 7.37 -21.29 -29.94
CA SER A 610 6.77 -21.90 -31.13
C SER A 610 6.10 -23.25 -30.82
N LEU A 611 6.77 -24.13 -30.06
CA LEU A 611 6.22 -25.44 -29.65
C LEU A 611 4.98 -25.31 -28.74
N ARG A 612 5.02 -24.41 -27.75
CA ARG A 612 3.88 -24.12 -26.86
C ARG A 612 2.70 -23.49 -27.60
N GLN A 613 2.97 -22.65 -28.59
CA GLN A 613 1.96 -22.05 -29.45
C GLN A 613 1.19 -23.11 -30.24
N ASP A 614 1.89 -24.04 -30.92
CA ASP A 614 1.24 -25.09 -31.72
C ASP A 614 0.38 -26.02 -30.84
N LEU A 615 0.81 -26.32 -29.62
CA LEU A 615 0.02 -27.07 -28.63
C LEU A 615 -1.25 -26.32 -28.20
N THR A 616 -1.15 -24.99 -28.03
CA THR A 616 -2.27 -24.13 -27.62
C THR A 616 -3.31 -24.01 -28.73
N VAL A 617 -2.88 -23.77 -29.98
CA VAL A 617 -3.76 -23.63 -31.15
C VAL A 617 -4.53 -24.92 -31.43
N GLN A 618 -3.85 -26.07 -31.34
CA GLN A 618 -4.47 -27.40 -31.51
C GLN A 618 -5.21 -27.90 -30.25
N ARG A 619 -5.30 -27.07 -29.19
CA ARG A 619 -5.96 -27.39 -27.91
C ARG A 619 -5.45 -28.66 -27.21
N ILE A 620 -4.21 -29.08 -27.49
CA ILE A 620 -3.64 -30.33 -26.96
C ILE A 620 -3.24 -30.15 -25.49
N LYS A 621 -4.00 -30.76 -24.58
CA LYS A 621 -3.76 -30.74 -23.12
C LYS A 621 -3.59 -32.16 -22.60
N ASN A 622 -2.37 -32.69 -22.66
CA ASN A 622 -2.02 -34.02 -22.18
C ASN A 622 -0.67 -34.03 -21.44
N GLU A 623 -0.20 -35.20 -21.01
CA GLU A 623 1.07 -35.38 -20.28
C GLU A 623 2.28 -34.85 -21.06
N PHE A 624 2.25 -34.91 -22.40
CA PHE A 624 3.28 -34.33 -23.25
C PHE A 624 3.28 -32.80 -23.16
N THR A 625 2.11 -32.15 -23.18
CA THR A 625 1.98 -30.70 -22.94
C THR A 625 2.58 -30.31 -21.59
N VAL A 626 2.23 -31.02 -20.51
CA VAL A 626 2.84 -30.81 -19.17
C VAL A 626 4.36 -30.92 -19.26
N THR A 627 4.87 -31.99 -19.84
CA THR A 627 6.32 -32.23 -20.00
C THR A 627 7.04 -31.11 -20.75
N VAL A 628 6.44 -30.58 -21.83
CA VAL A 628 7.00 -29.43 -22.58
C VAL A 628 7.12 -28.18 -21.70
N TYR A 629 6.06 -27.85 -20.96
CA TYR A 629 6.05 -26.68 -20.08
C TYR A 629 6.99 -26.84 -18.88
N GLU A 630 7.06 -28.02 -18.26
CA GLU A 630 8.00 -28.29 -17.17
C GLU A 630 9.47 -28.16 -17.63
N ILE A 631 9.82 -28.73 -18.79
CA ILE A 631 11.18 -28.68 -19.32
C ILE A 631 11.57 -27.24 -19.65
N HIS A 632 10.68 -26.48 -20.30
CA HIS A 632 10.95 -25.07 -20.61
C HIS A 632 11.08 -24.22 -19.35
N ALA A 633 10.26 -24.46 -18.32
CA ALA A 633 10.38 -23.80 -17.03
C ALA A 633 11.72 -24.07 -16.34
N ARG A 634 12.19 -25.34 -16.34
CA ARG A 634 13.51 -25.70 -15.77
C ARG A 634 14.67 -25.05 -16.55
N MET A 635 14.62 -25.02 -17.88
CA MET A 635 15.62 -24.31 -18.70
C MET A 635 15.62 -22.79 -18.44
N ALA A 636 14.44 -22.19 -18.25
CA ALA A 636 14.34 -20.77 -17.90
C ALA A 636 14.94 -20.47 -16.51
N LEU A 637 14.72 -21.35 -15.51
CA LEU A 637 15.37 -21.24 -14.19
C LEU A 637 16.89 -21.41 -14.26
N GLU A 638 17.41 -22.30 -15.10
CA GLU A 638 18.85 -22.52 -15.28
C GLU A 638 19.58 -21.25 -15.76
N VAL A 639 18.92 -20.45 -16.61
CA VAL A 639 19.43 -19.19 -17.20
C VAL A 639 19.00 -17.94 -16.40
N GLY A 640 18.06 -18.07 -15.45
CA GLY A 640 17.53 -16.95 -14.66
C GLY A 640 16.45 -16.10 -15.38
N ASP A 641 15.83 -16.62 -16.45
CA ASP A 641 14.71 -15.96 -17.15
C ASP A 641 13.39 -16.16 -16.39
N MET A 642 13.20 -15.33 -15.37
CA MET A 642 11.99 -15.36 -14.54
C MET A 642 10.71 -14.96 -15.29
N VAL A 643 10.81 -14.28 -16.44
CA VAL A 643 9.64 -13.88 -17.24
C VAL A 643 9.05 -15.10 -17.94
N GLU A 644 9.90 -15.90 -18.60
CA GLU A 644 9.46 -17.15 -19.25
C GLU A 644 9.09 -18.24 -18.24
N TYR A 645 9.81 -18.31 -17.11
CA TYR A 645 9.43 -19.21 -16.02
C TYR A 645 8.02 -18.92 -15.50
N ASN A 646 7.68 -17.65 -15.22
CA ASN A 646 6.36 -17.27 -14.71
C ASN A 646 5.24 -17.58 -15.72
N GLN A 647 5.46 -17.33 -17.02
CA GLN A 647 4.52 -17.74 -18.07
C GLN A 647 4.30 -19.26 -18.10
N CYS A 648 5.36 -20.05 -17.90
CA CYS A 648 5.24 -21.51 -17.89
C CYS A 648 4.50 -22.00 -16.63
N GLN A 649 4.78 -21.41 -15.47
CA GLN A 649 4.10 -21.77 -14.22
C GLN A 649 2.60 -21.48 -14.26
N ALA A 650 2.20 -20.34 -14.85
CA ALA A 650 0.79 -19.99 -15.00
C ALA A 650 0.01 -21.03 -15.82
N MET A 651 0.59 -21.58 -16.89
CA MET A 651 -0.04 -22.67 -17.65
C MET A 651 0.02 -24.02 -16.92
N LEU A 652 1.15 -24.36 -16.28
CA LEU A 652 1.28 -25.60 -15.51
C LEU A 652 0.22 -25.71 -14.41
N ARG A 653 -0.10 -24.59 -13.74
CA ARG A 653 -1.22 -24.51 -12.80
C ARG A 653 -2.53 -25.00 -13.43
N ASN A 654 -2.91 -24.44 -14.58
CA ASN A 654 -4.15 -24.80 -15.28
C ASN A 654 -4.14 -26.27 -15.73
N LEU A 655 -2.99 -26.81 -16.12
CA LEU A 655 -2.86 -28.22 -16.52
C LEU A 655 -2.96 -29.19 -15.33
N TYR A 656 -2.45 -28.82 -14.16
CA TYR A 656 -2.59 -29.60 -12.93
C TYR A 656 -3.99 -29.51 -12.32
N GLU A 657 -4.67 -28.36 -12.43
CA GLU A 657 -6.08 -28.21 -12.03
C GLU A 657 -7.02 -29.09 -12.86
N LEU A 658 -6.63 -29.46 -14.09
CA LEU A 658 -7.30 -30.47 -14.93
C LEU A 658 -6.98 -31.92 -14.56
N GLY A 659 -6.18 -32.17 -13.52
CA GLY A 659 -5.82 -33.52 -13.06
C GLY A 659 -4.82 -34.28 -13.94
N ILE A 660 -4.15 -33.60 -14.89
CA ILE A 660 -3.13 -34.22 -15.75
C ILE A 660 -1.89 -34.52 -14.91
N PRO A 661 -1.34 -35.76 -14.93
CA PRO A 661 -0.19 -36.11 -14.11
C PRO A 661 1.10 -35.39 -14.55
N GLY A 662 1.94 -35.08 -13.56
CA GLY A 662 3.21 -34.37 -13.73
C GLY A 662 3.90 -34.14 -12.38
N LYS A 663 4.87 -33.23 -12.31
CA LYS A 663 5.63 -32.92 -11.08
C LYS A 663 4.94 -31.82 -10.25
N VAL A 664 3.71 -32.08 -9.82
CA VAL A 664 2.85 -31.11 -9.13
C VAL A 664 3.50 -30.53 -7.87
N GLU A 665 4.08 -31.38 -7.02
CA GLU A 665 4.67 -31.01 -5.73
C GLU A 665 5.95 -30.16 -5.89
N GLU A 666 6.79 -30.46 -6.89
CA GLU A 666 7.98 -29.67 -7.25
C GLU A 666 7.59 -28.24 -7.62
N PHE A 667 6.64 -28.08 -8.55
CA PHE A 667 6.18 -26.76 -8.99
C PHE A 667 5.35 -26.03 -7.94
N THR A 668 4.71 -26.76 -7.02
CA THR A 668 4.05 -26.19 -5.83
C THR A 668 5.09 -25.55 -4.89
N ALA A 669 6.20 -26.24 -4.62
CA ALA A 669 7.32 -25.69 -3.84
C ALA A 669 7.92 -24.45 -4.51
N TYR A 670 8.16 -24.50 -5.82
CA TYR A 670 8.66 -23.36 -6.58
C TYR A 670 7.70 -22.16 -6.57
N ARG A 671 6.39 -22.38 -6.58
CA ARG A 671 5.38 -21.31 -6.48
C ARG A 671 5.42 -20.62 -5.11
N ILE A 672 5.62 -21.37 -4.02
CA ILE A 672 5.83 -20.80 -2.68
C ILE A 672 7.09 -19.92 -2.65
N LEU A 673 8.21 -20.39 -3.21
CA LEU A 673 9.47 -19.63 -3.28
C LEU A 673 9.34 -18.36 -4.16
N MET A 674 8.58 -18.42 -5.25
CA MET A 674 8.34 -17.25 -6.12
C MET A 674 7.44 -16.20 -5.42
N LEU A 675 6.42 -16.62 -4.67
CA LEU A 675 5.61 -15.71 -3.85
C LEU A 675 6.43 -15.05 -2.73
N LEU A 676 7.42 -15.75 -2.16
CA LEU A 676 8.41 -15.18 -1.22
C LEU A 676 9.36 -14.17 -1.88
N HIS A 677 9.80 -14.43 -3.12
CA HIS A 677 10.55 -13.44 -3.91
C HIS A 677 9.71 -12.16 -4.08
N GLY A 678 8.47 -12.29 -4.55
CA GLY A 678 7.56 -11.18 -4.83
C GLY A 678 6.99 -10.44 -3.61
N ARG A 679 7.29 -10.90 -2.37
CA ARG A 679 6.85 -10.31 -1.09
C ARG A 679 5.32 -10.20 -0.90
N ASN A 680 4.52 -10.89 -1.71
CA ASN A 680 3.07 -10.91 -1.59
C ASN A 680 2.63 -11.86 -0.47
N ARG A 681 2.59 -11.35 0.77
CA ARG A 681 2.27 -12.14 1.96
C ARG A 681 0.81 -12.63 1.98
N SER A 682 -0.11 -11.89 1.39
CA SER A 682 -1.53 -12.23 1.34
C SER A 682 -1.76 -13.47 0.48
N ASP A 683 -1.29 -13.44 -0.77
CA ASP A 683 -1.46 -14.56 -1.71
C ASP A 683 -0.64 -15.78 -1.29
N LEU A 684 0.53 -15.57 -0.67
CA LEU A 684 1.31 -16.64 -0.07
C LEU A 684 0.53 -17.35 1.05
N ASN A 685 -0.08 -16.61 1.98
CA ASN A 685 -0.84 -17.19 3.07
C ASN A 685 -2.12 -17.90 2.56
N LEU A 686 -2.82 -17.30 1.60
CA LEU A 686 -3.98 -17.92 0.94
C LEU A 686 -3.59 -19.23 0.24
N TYR A 687 -2.52 -19.20 -0.56
CA TYR A 687 -2.05 -20.38 -1.29
C TYR A 687 -1.60 -21.50 -0.35
N VAL A 688 -0.85 -21.19 0.72
CA VAL A 688 -0.45 -22.17 1.74
C VAL A 688 -1.67 -22.73 2.49
N GLY A 689 -2.72 -21.93 2.71
CA GLY A 689 -3.99 -22.38 3.29
C GLY A 689 -4.77 -23.34 2.39
N GLN A 690 -4.62 -23.24 1.07
CA GLN A 690 -5.26 -24.12 0.07
C GLN A 690 -4.52 -25.46 -0.12
N LEU A 691 -3.30 -25.62 0.40
CA LEU A 691 -2.54 -26.86 0.23
C LEU A 691 -3.14 -28.01 1.06
N THR A 692 -3.25 -29.18 0.44
CA THR A 692 -3.63 -30.43 1.12
C THR A 692 -2.48 -30.91 2.02
N ASP A 693 -2.81 -31.66 3.07
CA ASP A 693 -1.77 -32.17 4.00
C ASP A 693 -0.85 -33.21 3.34
N ARG A 694 -1.35 -33.92 2.31
CA ARG A 694 -0.51 -34.77 1.44
C ARG A 694 0.56 -33.96 0.71
N GLN A 695 0.22 -32.81 0.15
CA GLN A 695 1.20 -31.92 -0.50
C GLN A 695 2.18 -31.33 0.52
N LYS A 696 1.72 -30.96 1.73
CA LYS A 696 2.60 -30.44 2.79
C LYS A 696 3.62 -31.47 3.31
N ALA A 697 3.34 -32.77 3.18
CA ALA A 697 4.25 -33.83 3.59
C ALA A 697 5.46 -34.00 2.64
N ASP A 698 5.32 -33.62 1.37
CA ASP A 698 6.36 -33.74 0.36
C ASP A 698 7.65 -32.99 0.75
N PRO A 699 8.85 -33.57 0.56
CA PRO A 699 10.11 -32.93 0.93
C PRO A 699 10.35 -31.55 0.32
N ALA A 700 9.96 -31.31 -0.94
CA ALA A 700 10.17 -30.03 -1.60
C ALA A 700 9.21 -28.96 -1.08
N VAL A 701 7.93 -29.30 -0.91
CA VAL A 701 6.93 -28.37 -0.35
C VAL A 701 7.25 -28.05 1.11
N ARG A 702 7.63 -29.05 1.92
CA ARG A 702 8.05 -28.90 3.31
C ARG A 702 9.31 -28.03 3.45
N HIS A 703 10.26 -28.13 2.53
CA HIS A 703 11.41 -27.22 2.46
C HIS A 703 10.96 -25.78 2.19
N ALA A 704 10.16 -25.54 1.17
CA ALA A 704 9.68 -24.19 0.83
C ALA A 704 8.85 -23.55 1.96
N LEU A 705 8.05 -24.34 2.69
CA LEU A 705 7.35 -23.90 3.91
C LEU A 705 8.31 -23.60 5.07
N SER A 706 9.43 -24.32 5.18
CA SER A 706 10.47 -24.04 6.18
C SER A 706 11.20 -22.73 5.86
N VAL A 707 11.49 -22.46 4.58
CA VAL A 707 12.04 -21.18 4.10
C VAL A 707 11.06 -20.04 4.38
N GLN A 708 9.76 -20.23 4.11
CA GLN A 708 8.70 -19.27 4.44
C GLN A 708 8.70 -18.92 5.93
N ARG A 709 8.81 -19.93 6.80
CA ARG A 709 8.86 -19.76 8.26
C ARG A 709 10.14 -19.05 8.71
N ALA A 710 11.30 -19.41 8.17
CA ALA A 710 12.58 -18.77 8.50
C ALA A 710 12.57 -17.26 8.18
N ILE A 711 12.09 -16.88 6.98
CA ILE A 711 11.93 -15.48 6.57
C ILE A 711 10.90 -14.77 7.45
N ALA A 712 9.76 -15.41 7.74
CA ALA A 712 8.72 -14.80 8.58
C ALA A 712 9.16 -14.56 10.03
N MET A 713 10.06 -15.39 10.55
CA MET A 713 10.65 -15.26 11.89
C MET A 713 11.90 -14.37 11.92
N GLY A 714 12.45 -13.97 10.77
CA GLY A 714 13.73 -13.25 10.67
C GLY A 714 14.94 -14.10 11.07
N ASN A 715 14.82 -15.43 11.04
CA ASN A 715 15.91 -16.35 11.37
C ASN A 715 16.79 -16.57 10.13
N TYR A 716 17.86 -15.78 10.01
CA TYR A 716 18.77 -15.84 8.88
C TYR A 716 19.62 -17.13 8.87
N HIS A 717 20.09 -17.61 10.02
CA HIS A 717 20.83 -18.87 10.16
C HIS A 717 20.09 -20.03 9.47
N ALA A 718 18.85 -20.28 9.92
CA ALA A 718 18.01 -21.33 9.35
C ALA A 718 17.64 -21.09 7.88
N LEU A 719 17.62 -19.83 7.41
CA LEU A 719 17.40 -19.52 5.99
C LEU A 719 18.60 -19.93 5.13
N PHE A 720 19.83 -19.65 5.58
CA PHE A 720 21.04 -19.99 4.83
C PHE A 720 21.37 -21.49 4.88
N ASP A 721 21.07 -22.18 5.99
CA ASP A 721 21.08 -23.64 6.05
C ASP A 721 20.12 -24.25 5.00
N LEU A 722 18.89 -23.76 4.95
CA LEU A 722 17.88 -24.22 3.99
C LEU A 722 18.25 -23.87 2.55
N TYR A 723 18.91 -22.73 2.31
CA TYR A 723 19.43 -22.37 0.99
C TYR A 723 20.49 -23.36 0.50
N MET A 724 21.44 -23.74 1.36
CA MET A 724 22.48 -24.73 1.03
C MET A 724 21.91 -26.16 0.86
N GLY A 725 20.82 -26.49 1.54
CA GLY A 725 20.09 -27.76 1.45
C GLY A 725 18.84 -27.74 0.58
N ALA A 726 18.76 -26.85 -0.42
CA ALA A 726 17.55 -26.70 -1.24
C ALA A 726 17.33 -27.87 -2.23
N PRO A 727 16.15 -28.53 -2.23
CA PRO A 727 15.86 -29.64 -3.13
C PRO A 727 15.55 -29.17 -4.56
N ASN A 728 15.85 -30.04 -5.53
CA ASN A 728 15.62 -29.81 -6.97
C ASN A 728 16.24 -28.48 -7.44
N MET A 729 15.52 -27.69 -8.24
CA MET A 729 15.96 -26.36 -8.69
C MET A 729 15.53 -25.22 -7.74
N GLY A 730 15.17 -25.53 -6.48
CA GLY A 730 14.70 -24.53 -5.51
C GLY A 730 15.70 -23.40 -5.26
N ALA A 731 17.00 -23.73 -5.25
CA ALA A 731 18.09 -22.77 -5.09
C ALA A 731 18.06 -21.64 -6.14
N TYR A 732 17.81 -21.95 -7.41
CA TYR A 732 17.78 -20.96 -8.50
C TYR A 732 16.71 -19.88 -8.27
N ILE A 733 15.57 -20.24 -7.65
CA ILE A 733 14.51 -19.28 -7.31
C ILE A 733 14.90 -18.46 -6.07
N MET A 734 15.65 -19.07 -5.14
CA MET A 734 16.16 -18.40 -3.95
C MET A 734 17.26 -17.38 -4.28
N ASP A 735 18.14 -17.65 -5.25
CA ASP A 735 19.19 -16.73 -5.73
C ASP A 735 18.61 -15.31 -5.98
N HIS A 736 17.43 -15.21 -6.58
CA HIS A 736 16.76 -13.94 -6.89
C HIS A 736 16.30 -13.10 -5.68
N PHE A 737 16.33 -13.63 -4.45
CA PHE A 737 16.05 -12.85 -3.23
C PHE A 737 17.07 -13.04 -2.11
N ILE A 738 18.03 -13.94 -2.24
CA ILE A 738 19.01 -14.23 -1.18
C ILE A 738 19.85 -13.00 -0.84
N ASP A 739 20.28 -12.19 -1.80
CA ASP A 739 21.05 -10.96 -1.52
C ASP A 739 20.28 -9.92 -0.70
N ARG A 740 18.96 -9.82 -0.92
CA ARG A 740 18.07 -8.99 -0.08
C ARG A 740 18.07 -9.48 1.37
N GLU A 741 18.01 -10.79 1.58
CA GLU A 741 18.02 -11.36 2.93
C GLU A 741 19.43 -11.35 3.56
N ARG A 742 20.52 -11.41 2.76
CA ARG A 742 21.90 -11.15 3.22
C ARG A 742 22.06 -9.74 3.78
N ILE A 743 21.57 -8.71 3.08
CA ILE A 743 21.59 -7.33 3.58
C ILE A 743 20.76 -7.19 4.88
N ARG A 744 19.60 -7.86 4.97
CA ARG A 744 18.79 -7.88 6.21
C ARG A 744 19.50 -8.57 7.37
N ALA A 745 20.16 -9.71 7.12
CA ALA A 745 20.95 -10.39 8.13
C ALA A 745 22.10 -9.50 8.61
N LEU A 746 22.83 -8.85 7.70
CA LEU A 746 23.86 -7.87 8.03
C LEU A 746 23.30 -6.71 8.87
N MET A 747 22.12 -6.15 8.55
CA MET A 747 21.46 -5.11 9.38
C MET A 747 21.12 -5.57 10.80
N VAL A 748 20.90 -6.87 11.03
CA VAL A 748 20.70 -7.44 12.37
C VAL A 748 22.05 -7.66 13.05
N MET A 749 23.03 -8.22 12.33
CA MET A 749 24.40 -8.42 12.82
C MET A 749 25.05 -7.10 13.26
N THR A 750 24.90 -6.01 12.50
CA THR A 750 25.49 -4.71 12.86
C THR A 750 24.85 -4.02 14.06
N LYS A 751 23.67 -4.49 14.50
CA LYS A 751 23.03 -4.05 15.75
C LYS A 751 23.45 -4.89 16.95
N ALA A 752 23.77 -6.17 16.73
CA ALA A 752 24.16 -7.12 17.78
C ALA A 752 25.66 -7.09 18.09
N TYR A 753 26.51 -6.87 17.08
CA TYR A 753 27.96 -6.92 17.17
C TYR A 753 28.60 -5.56 16.88
N ARG A 754 29.73 -5.28 17.54
CA ARG A 754 30.58 -4.11 17.24
C ARG A 754 31.52 -4.40 16.07
N THR A 755 32.06 -5.62 16.02
CA THR A 755 32.95 -6.14 14.99
C THR A 755 32.63 -7.60 14.73
N VAL A 756 32.85 -8.07 13.50
CA VAL A 756 32.61 -9.47 13.11
C VAL A 756 33.75 -9.96 12.20
N PRO A 757 34.33 -11.15 12.41
CA PRO A 757 35.29 -11.73 11.47
C PRO A 757 34.65 -12.04 10.11
N LEU A 758 35.35 -11.76 9.01
CA LEU A 758 34.85 -12.06 7.66
C LEU A 758 34.57 -13.57 7.44
N PRO A 759 35.34 -14.53 7.98
CA PRO A 759 34.97 -15.96 7.92
C PRO A 759 33.65 -16.30 8.62
N PHE A 760 33.27 -15.55 9.67
CA PHE A 760 31.95 -15.74 10.31
C PHE A 760 30.83 -15.29 9.37
N ILE A 761 30.99 -14.12 8.72
CA ILE A 761 30.03 -13.61 7.72
C ILE A 761 29.92 -14.58 6.54
N GLN A 762 31.06 -15.14 6.08
CA GLN A 762 31.09 -16.13 5.00
C GLN A 762 30.22 -17.36 5.34
N ASN A 763 30.47 -17.98 6.48
CA ASN A 763 29.79 -19.21 6.90
C ASN A 763 28.31 -18.96 7.19
N GLU A 764 27.99 -17.89 7.93
CA GLU A 764 26.63 -17.60 8.40
C GLU A 764 25.68 -17.12 7.28
N LEU A 765 26.21 -16.49 6.23
CA LEU A 765 25.44 -15.98 5.08
C LEU A 765 25.65 -16.78 3.78
N ALA A 766 26.20 -18.00 3.91
CA ALA A 766 26.47 -18.97 2.85
C ALA A 766 27.13 -18.34 1.60
N PHE A 767 28.29 -17.71 1.78
CA PHE A 767 29.14 -17.26 0.67
C PHE A 767 30.11 -18.38 0.23
N GLU A 768 30.35 -18.51 -1.09
CA GLU A 768 31.23 -19.55 -1.63
C GLU A 768 32.71 -19.39 -1.20
N SER A 769 33.14 -18.18 -0.84
CA SER A 769 34.48 -17.88 -0.33
C SER A 769 34.50 -16.61 0.53
N THR A 770 35.53 -16.44 1.35
CA THR A 770 35.81 -15.18 2.07
C THR A 770 35.96 -13.99 1.11
N ALA A 771 36.59 -14.20 -0.04
CA ALA A 771 36.73 -13.20 -1.09
C ALA A 771 35.36 -12.75 -1.64
N ALA A 772 34.44 -13.68 -1.92
CA ALA A 772 33.09 -13.34 -2.38
C ALA A 772 32.28 -12.59 -1.31
N ALA A 773 32.47 -12.92 -0.02
CA ALA A 773 31.88 -12.16 1.07
C ALA A 773 32.45 -10.73 1.15
N ARG A 774 33.76 -10.53 0.92
CA ARG A 774 34.36 -9.19 0.82
C ARG A 774 33.83 -8.41 -0.37
N GLU A 775 33.80 -9.03 -1.55
CA GLU A 775 33.33 -8.42 -2.79
C GLU A 775 31.88 -7.92 -2.66
N PHE A 776 31.00 -8.75 -2.11
CA PHE A 776 29.61 -8.36 -1.81
C PHE A 776 29.53 -7.14 -0.88
N LEU A 777 30.32 -7.10 0.20
CA LEU A 777 30.37 -5.95 1.11
C LEU A 777 30.91 -4.68 0.43
N VAL A 778 31.88 -4.81 -0.47
CA VAL A 778 32.48 -3.69 -1.22
C VAL A 778 31.55 -3.16 -2.31
N GLU A 779 30.89 -4.03 -3.08
CA GLU A 779 29.86 -3.66 -4.08
C GLU A 779 28.75 -2.83 -3.43
N HIS A 780 28.31 -3.25 -2.25
CA HIS A 780 27.31 -2.56 -1.46
C HIS A 780 27.86 -1.38 -0.65
N ARG A 781 29.11 -0.94 -0.86
CA ARG A 781 29.74 0.23 -0.17
C ARG A 781 29.76 0.13 1.36
N VAL A 782 29.74 -1.09 1.90
CA VAL A 782 29.76 -1.40 3.34
C VAL A 782 31.02 -2.15 3.76
N GLY A 783 32.02 -2.27 2.90
CA GLY A 783 33.33 -2.92 3.17
C GLY A 783 34.22 -2.15 4.15
N PHE A 784 33.72 -1.79 5.33
CA PHE A 784 34.50 -1.19 6.41
C PHE A 784 35.21 -2.28 7.19
N PHE A 785 36.54 -2.33 7.09
CA PHE A 785 37.37 -3.29 7.81
C PHE A 785 38.33 -2.55 8.75
N GLN A 786 38.52 -3.07 9.96
CA GLN A 786 39.50 -2.52 10.90
C GLN A 786 40.94 -2.75 10.42
N ASN A 787 41.15 -3.85 9.69
CA ASN A 787 42.42 -4.21 9.05
C ASN A 787 42.21 -4.29 7.52
N PRO A 788 42.21 -3.16 6.77
CA PRO A 788 41.95 -3.19 5.33
C PRO A 788 42.96 -4.01 4.52
N ASN A 789 44.22 -4.03 4.98
CA ASN A 789 45.35 -4.66 4.29
C ASN A 789 45.63 -6.11 4.76
N ALA A 790 44.84 -6.64 5.69
CA ALA A 790 44.96 -8.03 6.13
C ALA A 790 44.36 -9.00 5.10
N LYS A 791 44.83 -10.26 5.11
CA LYS A 791 44.25 -11.35 4.31
C LYS A 791 42.77 -11.52 4.64
N ASP A 792 41.99 -12.01 3.68
CA ASP A 792 40.53 -12.14 3.82
C ASP A 792 40.10 -13.06 4.99
N GLU A 793 40.95 -14.01 5.37
CA GLU A 793 40.75 -14.89 6.53
C GLU A 793 40.91 -14.16 7.89
N GLU A 794 41.70 -13.08 7.92
CA GLU A 794 42.02 -12.27 9.10
C GLU A 794 41.25 -10.93 9.12
N ALA A 795 40.43 -10.67 8.10
CA ALA A 795 39.70 -9.43 7.94
C ALA A 795 38.55 -9.31 8.96
N VAL A 796 38.51 -8.19 9.69
CA VAL A 796 37.48 -7.89 10.69
C VAL A 796 36.62 -6.74 10.20
N PHE A 797 35.33 -7.02 9.98
CA PHE A 797 34.30 -6.07 9.56
C PHE A 797 33.88 -5.17 10.75
N ASP A 798 33.87 -3.85 10.55
CA ASP A 798 33.39 -2.88 11.54
C ASP A 798 31.91 -2.56 11.30
N CYS A 799 31.08 -2.95 12.26
CA CYS A 799 29.63 -2.84 12.16
C CYS A 799 29.12 -1.41 12.34
N LYS A 800 29.84 -0.56 13.07
CA LYS A 800 29.37 0.77 13.45
C LYS A 800 29.19 1.73 12.26
N PRO A 801 30.16 1.91 11.34
CA PRO A 801 29.95 2.74 10.14
C PRO A 801 28.99 2.09 9.14
N ALA A 802 28.95 0.75 9.07
CA ALA A 802 28.11 0.03 8.12
C ALA A 802 26.60 0.12 8.43
N SER A 803 26.20 0.19 9.71
CA SER A 803 24.79 0.05 10.10
C SER A 803 23.84 1.10 9.50
N ALA A 804 24.28 2.33 9.27
CA ALA A 804 23.44 3.36 8.67
C ALA A 804 23.32 3.18 7.15
N LEU A 805 24.44 2.83 6.50
CA LEU A 805 24.51 2.61 5.06
C LEU A 805 23.72 1.37 4.65
N LEU A 806 23.81 0.26 5.40
CA LEU A 806 23.01 -0.96 5.15
C LEU A 806 21.51 -0.67 5.11
N ALA A 807 21.00 0.19 6.00
CA ALA A 807 19.60 0.59 6.01
C ALA A 807 19.21 1.43 4.77
N GLN A 808 20.09 2.34 4.34
CA GLN A 808 19.91 3.12 3.11
C GLN A 808 19.91 2.22 1.86
N ILE A 809 20.89 1.33 1.75
CA ILE A 809 21.04 0.39 0.62
C ILE A 809 19.83 -0.54 0.52
N TYR A 810 19.36 -1.06 1.65
CA TYR A 810 18.15 -1.86 1.69
C TYR A 810 16.96 -1.08 1.11
N GLU A 811 16.81 0.19 1.49
CA GLU A 811 15.65 0.99 1.11
C GLU A 811 15.72 1.58 -0.31
N GLU A 812 16.93 1.75 -0.87
CA GLU A 812 17.18 2.14 -2.27
C GLU A 812 17.12 0.94 -3.24
N LYS A 813 17.86 -0.15 -2.96
CA LYS A 813 18.06 -1.30 -3.88
C LYS A 813 17.00 -2.40 -3.71
N TYR A 814 16.45 -2.59 -2.50
CA TYR A 814 15.66 -3.78 -2.16
C TYR A 814 14.23 -3.52 -1.61
N ARG A 815 13.85 -2.26 -1.38
CA ARG A 815 12.50 -1.88 -0.89
C ARG A 815 11.39 -2.31 -1.84
N LYS A 816 11.55 -1.99 -3.13
CA LYS A 816 10.61 -2.29 -4.21
C LYS A 816 11.14 -3.50 -4.99
N VAL A 817 10.39 -4.59 -5.01
CA VAL A 817 10.72 -5.74 -5.87
C VAL A 817 10.25 -5.42 -7.28
N GLN A 818 11.19 -5.20 -8.21
CA GLN A 818 10.87 -5.03 -9.63
C GLN A 818 10.63 -6.41 -10.27
N ILE A 819 9.43 -6.97 -10.08
CA ILE A 819 9.01 -8.14 -10.87
C ILE A 819 8.70 -7.67 -12.28
N LYS A 820 9.68 -7.75 -13.20
CA LYS A 820 9.41 -7.54 -14.63
C LYS A 820 8.45 -8.64 -15.11
N GLY A 821 7.33 -8.25 -15.72
CA GLY A 821 6.35 -9.19 -16.26
C GLY A 821 5.40 -9.81 -15.23
N ALA A 822 5.18 -9.19 -14.07
CA ALA A 822 3.96 -9.43 -13.31
C ALA A 822 2.74 -8.90 -14.09
N VAL A 823 1.68 -9.71 -14.16
CA VAL A 823 0.31 -9.29 -14.50
C VAL A 823 -0.37 -8.89 -13.20
#